data_AF-A0A0E1XGJ6-F1
#
_entry.id   AF-A0A0E1XGJ6-F1
#
_cell.length_a   1.000
_cell.length_b   1.000
_cell.length_c   1.000
_cell.angle_alpha   90.00
_cell.angle_beta   90.00
_cell.angle_gamma   90.00
#
_symmetry.space_group_name_H-M   'P 1'
#
loop_
_entity.id
_entity.type
_entity.pdbx_description
1 polymer ?
#
loop_
_entity_poly.entity_id
_entity_poly.type
_entity_poly.pdbx_seq_one_letter_code
_entity_poly.pdbx_strand_id
1 'polypeptide(L)'
;MRQLAQAKKKSTAKKKTTSKKRTNSRKKKNDNPIRYVIAILVVVLMVLGVFQLGIIGRLIDSFFNYLFGYSRYLTYILVLLATGFITYSKRIPKTRRTAGSIVLQIALLFVSQLVFHFNSGIKAEREPVLSYVYQSYQHSHFPNFGGGVLGFYLLELSVPLISLFGVCIITILLLCSSVILLTNHQHRDVAKVALENIKAWFGSFNEKMSERNQEKQLKREEKARLKEEQKARQNEQPQIKDVSDFTEVPQERDIPIYGHTENESKSQSQPSRKKRVFDAENSSNNIVNHHQADQQEQLIEQTHNSVESENTIEEAGEVTNVSYVVPPLTLLNQPAKQKATSKAEVQRKGQVLENTLKDFGVNAKVTQIKIGPAVTQYEIQPAQGVKVSKIVNLHNDIALALAAKDVRIEAPIPGRSAVGIEVPNEKISLVSLKEVLDEKFPSNNKLEVGLGRDISGDPITVPLNEMPHLLVAGSTGSGKSVCINGIITSILLNAKPHEVKLMLIDPKMVELNVYNGIPHLLIPVVTNPHKAAQALEKIVAEMERRYDLFQHSSTRNIKGYNELIRKQNQELDEKQPELPYIVVIVDELADLMMVAGKEVENAIQRITQMARAAGIHLIVATQRPSVDVITGIIKNNIPSRIAFAVSSQTDSRTIIGTGGAEKLLGKGDMLYVGNGDSSQTRIQGAFLSDQEVQDVVNYVVEQQQANYVKEMEPDAPVDKSEMKSEDALYDEAYLFVVEQQKASTSLLQRQFRIGYNRASRLMDDLERNQVIGPQKGSKPRQVLIDLNNDEV
;
A
#
# COMPACT_ATOMS: atom_id res chain seq x y z
N MET A 1 53.75 21.11 87.61
CA MET A 1 54.94 20.22 87.56
C MET A 1 54.65 19.14 86.54
N ARG A 2 55.42 19.09 85.43
CA ARG A 2 56.51 18.10 85.17
C ARG A 2 55.96 16.67 85.18
N GLN A 3 56.13 15.81 84.18
CA GLN A 3 57.22 15.58 83.21
C GLN A 3 56.62 14.62 82.14
N LEU A 4 56.87 14.79 80.83
CA LEU A 4 58.01 14.22 80.06
C LEU A 4 58.12 12.69 80.22
N ALA A 5 58.40 11.86 79.21
CA ALA A 5 58.66 12.01 77.78
C ALA A 5 59.02 10.62 77.24
N GLN A 6 58.99 10.49 75.91
CA GLN A 6 60.06 9.93 75.03
C GLN A 6 59.48 9.00 73.96
N ALA A 7 59.97 8.92 72.72
CA ALA A 7 60.74 9.79 71.82
C ALA A 7 61.04 8.96 70.55
N LYS A 8 61.41 9.68 69.46
CA LYS A 8 62.07 9.25 68.19
C LYS A 8 61.13 8.84 67.05
N LYS A 9 61.33 9.26 65.79
CA LYS A 9 62.34 10.10 65.10
C LYS A 9 61.72 10.47 63.72
N LYS A 10 61.79 11.75 63.28
CA LYS A 10 62.58 12.31 62.14
C LYS A 10 62.36 11.63 60.77
N SER A 11 62.28 12.29 59.61
CA SER A 11 62.39 13.69 59.13
C SER A 11 62.29 13.60 57.58
N THR A 12 61.71 14.54 56.81
CA THR A 12 62.31 15.68 56.04
C THR A 12 61.45 15.82 54.77
N ALA A 13 61.17 16.95 54.10
CA ALA A 13 61.57 18.36 54.10
C ALA A 13 60.50 19.14 53.28
N LYS A 14 59.95 20.29 53.72
CA LYS A 14 60.40 21.71 53.51
C LYS A 14 60.44 22.12 52.02
N LYS A 15 59.93 23.28 51.56
CA LYS A 15 59.98 24.67 52.09
C LYS A 15 59.09 25.59 51.18
N LYS A 16 58.32 26.57 51.71
CA LYS A 16 58.54 28.06 51.71
C LYS A 16 58.45 28.74 50.30
N THR A 17 57.90 29.93 50.04
CA THR A 17 57.57 31.14 50.84
C THR A 17 56.94 32.25 49.96
N THR A 18 56.18 33.14 50.61
CA THR A 18 56.08 34.62 50.45
C THR A 18 55.49 35.30 49.22
N SER A 19 54.65 36.30 49.54
CA SER A 19 54.11 37.36 48.70
C SER A 19 55.14 38.42 48.28
N LYS A 20 54.97 39.01 47.09
CA LYS A 20 55.18 40.45 46.81
C LYS A 20 54.61 40.88 45.45
N LYS A 21 54.08 42.11 45.45
CA LYS A 21 53.47 42.92 44.37
C LYS A 21 54.29 43.04 43.08
N ARG A 22 53.55 43.20 41.96
CA ARG A 22 53.78 43.98 40.70
C ARG A 22 53.19 43.14 39.54
N THR A 23 52.43 43.62 38.57
CA THR A 23 52.20 44.96 38.00
C THR A 23 50.97 44.82 37.10
N ASN A 24 50.11 45.85 37.07
CA ASN A 24 49.08 46.02 36.05
C ASN A 24 49.71 45.96 34.64
N SER A 25 49.38 44.94 33.86
CA SER A 25 49.33 45.05 32.40
C SER A 25 47.88 44.84 31.96
N ARG A 26 47.29 45.93 31.46
CA ARG A 26 45.98 45.95 30.81
C ARG A 26 45.98 44.94 29.66
N LYS A 27 45.41 43.75 29.85
CA LYS A 27 44.94 42.92 28.73
C LYS A 27 43.59 43.48 28.29
N LYS A 28 43.64 44.26 27.20
CA LYS A 28 42.49 44.72 26.41
C LYS A 28 41.46 43.59 26.28
N LYS A 29 40.24 43.84 26.76
CA LYS A 29 39.03 43.10 26.38
C LYS A 29 38.88 43.22 24.86
N ASN A 30 39.19 42.15 24.12
CA ASN A 30 38.61 41.97 22.80
C ASN A 30 37.13 41.62 23.00
N ASP A 31 36.29 42.65 23.14
CA ASP A 31 34.87 42.50 22.92
C ASP A 31 34.68 42.50 21.41
N ASN A 32 34.62 41.29 20.82
CA ASN A 32 34.37 41.12 19.39
C ASN A 32 32.98 41.68 19.06
N PRO A 33 32.85 42.82 18.36
CA PRO A 33 31.55 43.41 18.01
C PRO A 33 30.70 42.46 17.16
N ILE A 34 31.35 41.54 16.45
CA ILE A 34 30.76 40.44 15.68
C ILE A 34 29.76 39.61 16.50
N ARG A 35 29.98 39.41 17.80
CA ARG A 35 29.08 38.61 18.65
C ARG A 35 27.72 39.27 18.86
N TYR A 36 27.69 40.60 18.97
CA TYR A 36 26.43 41.34 19.12
C TYR A 36 25.66 41.37 17.81
N VAL A 37 26.36 41.50 16.67
CA VAL A 37 25.76 41.42 15.34
C VAL A 37 25.13 40.04 15.09
N ILE A 38 25.86 38.96 15.40
CA ILE A 38 25.34 37.59 15.30
C ILE A 38 24.14 37.39 16.22
N ALA A 39 24.18 37.91 17.46
CA ALA A 39 23.07 37.79 18.40
C ALA A 39 21.80 38.50 17.89
N ILE A 40 21.94 39.72 17.35
CA ILE A 40 20.81 40.45 16.76
C ILE A 40 20.25 39.67 15.56
N LEU A 41 21.13 39.16 14.68
CA LEU A 41 20.71 38.35 13.52
C LEU A 41 19.91 37.12 13.96
N VAL A 42 20.39 36.37 14.96
CA VAL A 42 19.70 35.18 15.49
C VAL A 42 18.36 35.55 16.10
N VAL A 43 18.26 36.64 16.87
CA VAL A 43 16.98 37.11 17.44
C VAL A 43 15.99 37.47 16.33
N VAL A 44 16.43 38.20 15.30
CA VAL A 44 15.58 38.56 14.14
C VAL A 44 15.10 37.29 13.44
N LEU A 45 15.98 36.32 13.17
CA LEU A 45 15.60 35.04 12.55
C LEU A 45 14.60 34.25 13.40
N MET A 46 14.76 34.22 14.73
CA MET A 46 13.80 33.55 15.62
C MET A 46 12.44 34.24 15.63
N VAL A 47 12.39 35.58 15.64
CA VAL A 47 11.13 36.34 15.56
C VAL A 47 10.43 36.09 14.23
N LEU A 48 11.16 36.11 13.11
CA LEU A 48 10.61 35.77 11.80
C LEU A 48 10.05 34.34 11.77
N GLY A 49 10.74 33.38 12.39
CA GLY A 49 10.29 31.99 12.51
C GLY A 49 9.02 31.83 13.36
N VAL A 50 9.01 32.37 14.58
CA VAL A 50 7.88 32.26 15.53
C VAL A 50 6.58 32.81 14.94
N PHE A 51 6.66 33.96 14.26
CA PHE A 51 5.51 34.62 13.63
C PHE A 51 5.29 34.19 12.17
N GLN A 52 6.11 33.29 11.64
CA GLN A 52 6.04 32.80 10.25
C GLN A 52 6.02 33.94 9.21
N LEU A 53 6.80 35.00 9.44
CA LEU A 53 6.78 36.21 8.61
C LEU A 53 7.55 35.99 7.29
N GLY A 54 6.83 36.05 6.17
CA GLY A 54 7.40 35.91 4.83
C GLY A 54 7.90 34.50 4.50
N ILE A 55 8.65 34.37 3.41
CA ILE A 55 9.22 33.09 2.96
C ILE A 55 10.29 32.60 3.95
N ILE A 56 11.15 33.52 4.41
CA ILE A 56 12.24 33.22 5.35
C ILE A 56 11.69 32.73 6.69
N GLY A 57 10.67 33.39 7.24
CA GLY A 57 10.03 32.96 8.49
C GLY A 57 9.41 31.56 8.38
N ARG A 58 8.69 31.28 7.29
CA ARG A 58 8.11 29.95 7.03
C ARG A 58 9.15 28.85 6.85
N LEU A 59 10.28 29.16 6.21
CA LEU A 59 11.42 28.23 6.06
C LEU A 59 12.04 27.88 7.42
N ILE A 60 12.31 28.89 8.24
CA ILE A 60 12.84 28.70 9.60
C ILE A 60 11.85 27.85 10.42
N ASP A 61 10.55 28.17 10.36
CA ASP A 61 9.56 27.44 11.11
C ASP A 61 9.42 25.98 10.68
N SER A 62 9.41 25.75 9.36
CA SER A 62 9.40 24.42 8.76
C SER A 62 10.62 23.60 9.17
N PHE A 63 11.80 24.23 9.20
CA PHE A 63 13.05 23.58 9.62
C PHE A 63 13.03 23.19 11.11
N PHE A 64 12.57 24.07 11.99
CA PHE A 64 12.45 23.76 13.41
C PHE A 64 11.35 22.73 13.70
N ASN A 65 10.25 22.76 12.94
CA ASN A 65 9.21 21.73 13.02
C ASN A 65 9.69 20.37 12.52
N TYR A 66 10.50 20.34 11.46
CA TYR A 66 11.16 19.13 10.99
C TYR A 66 12.08 18.54 12.07
N LEU A 67 12.89 19.38 12.75
CA LEU A 67 13.87 18.89 13.70
C LEU A 67 13.27 18.52 15.08
N PHE A 68 12.35 19.34 15.59
CA PHE A 68 11.83 19.26 16.97
C PHE A 68 10.31 19.03 17.07
N GLY A 69 9.58 19.05 15.95
CA GLY A 69 8.13 18.91 15.92
C GLY A 69 7.41 19.93 16.79
N TYR A 70 6.40 19.50 17.57
CA TYR A 70 5.64 20.37 18.47
C TYR A 70 6.50 21.04 19.55
N SER A 71 7.64 20.46 19.90
CA SER A 71 8.54 21.03 20.92
C SER A 71 9.34 22.24 20.42
N ARG A 72 9.19 22.64 19.14
CA ARG A 72 9.87 23.80 18.53
C ARG A 72 9.67 25.11 19.28
N TYR A 73 8.50 25.33 19.86
CA TYR A 73 8.20 26.57 20.59
C TYR A 73 9.06 26.73 21.84
N LEU A 74 9.31 25.63 22.57
CA LEU A 74 10.26 25.65 23.69
C LEU A 74 11.68 25.87 23.16
N THR A 75 12.04 25.25 22.03
CA THR A 75 13.35 25.44 21.40
C THR A 75 13.61 26.91 21.06
N TYR A 76 12.63 27.63 20.51
CA TYR A 76 12.77 29.07 20.24
C TYR A 76 13.10 29.88 21.49
N ILE A 77 12.41 29.60 22.60
CA ILE A 77 12.66 30.25 23.88
C ILE A 77 14.08 29.92 24.39
N LEU A 78 14.50 28.66 24.29
CA LEU A 78 15.84 28.24 24.71
C LEU A 78 16.95 28.87 23.86
N VAL A 79 16.76 28.97 22.55
CA VAL A 79 17.72 29.62 21.64
C VAL A 79 17.82 31.11 21.93
N LEU A 80 16.70 31.80 22.20
CA LEU A 80 16.70 33.21 22.60
C LEU A 80 17.41 33.43 23.94
N LEU A 81 17.12 32.61 24.96
CA LEU A 81 17.81 32.68 26.26
C LEU A 81 19.30 32.39 26.13
N ALA A 82 19.67 31.33 25.38
CA ALA A 82 21.07 30.97 25.15
C ALA A 82 21.83 32.09 24.44
N THR A 83 21.20 32.72 23.44
CA THR A 83 21.76 33.88 22.72
C THR A 83 22.01 35.04 23.69
N GLY A 84 21.01 35.40 24.51
CA GLY A 84 21.16 36.45 25.52
C GLY A 84 22.29 36.17 26.52
N PHE A 85 22.41 34.93 27.02
CA PHE A 85 23.49 34.54 27.93
C PHE A 85 24.87 34.51 27.28
N ILE A 86 24.97 34.06 26.02
CA ILE A 86 26.25 34.06 25.27
C ILE A 86 26.70 35.50 25.01
N THR A 87 25.77 36.40 24.71
CA THR A 87 26.04 37.82 24.49
C THR A 87 26.49 38.52 25.76
N TYR A 88 25.81 38.29 26.89
CA TYR A 88 26.09 39.00 28.14
C TYR A 88 27.20 38.36 28.99
N SER A 89 27.17 37.03 29.17
CA SER A 89 28.03 36.28 30.09
C SER A 89 29.13 35.47 29.41
N LYS A 90 29.23 35.51 28.07
CA LYS A 90 30.20 34.75 27.23
C LYS A 90 30.13 33.22 27.37
N ARG A 91 29.27 32.67 28.23
CA ARG A 91 29.02 31.25 28.49
C ARG A 91 27.59 31.05 28.97
N ILE A 92 27.00 29.90 28.65
CA ILE A 92 25.69 29.50 29.18
C ILE A 92 25.87 29.14 30.67
N PRO A 93 25.04 29.69 31.59
CA PRO A 93 25.16 29.42 33.00
C PRO A 93 24.79 27.95 33.29
N LYS A 94 25.72 27.15 33.80
CA LYS A 94 25.47 25.76 34.21
C LYS A 94 24.70 25.72 35.54
N THR A 95 23.43 26.05 35.50
CA THR A 95 22.54 26.05 36.67
C THR A 95 21.61 24.85 36.65
N ARG A 96 21.06 24.48 37.82
CA ARG A 96 20.01 23.47 37.95
C ARG A 96 18.84 23.72 36.97
N ARG A 97 18.48 25.00 36.77
CA ARG A 97 17.40 25.41 35.85
C ARG A 97 17.75 25.16 34.39
N THR A 98 18.98 25.41 33.95
CA THR A 98 19.41 25.08 32.57
C THR A 98 19.45 23.57 32.32
N ALA A 99 19.82 22.78 33.32
CA ALA A 99 19.71 21.32 33.21
C ALA A 99 18.23 20.90 33.12
N GLY A 100 17.37 21.48 33.96
CA GLY A 100 15.93 21.22 33.95
C GLY A 100 15.24 21.58 32.64
N SER A 101 15.66 22.66 31.98
CA SER A 101 15.10 23.07 30.68
C SER A 101 15.56 22.19 29.52
N ILE A 102 16.78 21.65 29.57
CA ILE A 102 17.26 20.65 28.60
C ILE A 102 16.51 19.33 28.79
N VAL A 103 16.36 18.88 30.04
CA VAL A 103 15.57 17.67 30.36
C VAL A 103 14.12 17.86 29.94
N LEU A 104 13.55 19.07 30.08
CA LEU A 104 12.21 19.38 29.59
C LEU A 104 12.09 19.21 28.07
N GLN A 105 13.09 19.72 27.32
CA GLN A 105 13.10 19.62 25.87
C GLN A 105 13.11 18.15 25.41
N ILE A 106 13.95 17.32 26.04
CA ILE A 106 14.03 15.88 25.73
C ILE A 106 12.70 15.20 26.10
N ALA A 107 12.12 15.52 27.25
CA ALA A 107 10.83 14.97 27.66
C ALA A 107 9.71 15.34 26.68
N LEU A 108 9.67 16.59 26.21
CA LEU A 108 8.66 17.03 25.23
C LEU A 108 8.83 16.37 23.87
N LEU A 109 10.05 16.07 23.42
CA LEU A 109 10.29 15.29 22.20
C LEU A 109 9.67 13.89 22.30
N PHE A 110 9.86 13.21 23.45
CA PHE A 110 9.22 11.92 23.70
C PHE A 110 7.69 12.03 23.76
N VAL A 111 7.15 13.02 24.48
CA VAL A 111 5.69 13.22 24.58
C VAL A 111 5.09 13.45 23.21
N SER A 112 5.66 14.36 22.42
CA SER A 112 5.09 14.70 21.12
C SER A 112 5.22 13.56 20.10
N GLN A 113 6.27 12.75 20.18
CA GLN A 113 6.40 11.55 19.35
C GLN A 113 5.46 10.42 19.80
N LEU A 114 5.29 10.20 21.10
CA LEU A 114 4.35 9.20 21.64
C LEU A 114 2.90 9.55 21.28
N VAL A 115 2.50 10.82 21.46
CA VAL A 115 1.17 11.30 21.06
C VAL A 115 0.97 11.11 19.56
N PHE A 116 1.99 11.36 18.74
CA PHE A 116 1.93 11.13 17.30
C PHE A 116 1.83 9.63 16.95
N HIS A 117 2.56 8.77 17.66
CA HIS A 117 2.49 7.31 17.50
C HIS A 117 1.10 6.76 17.84
N PHE A 118 0.50 7.19 18.95
CA PHE A 118 -0.84 6.76 19.34
C PHE A 118 -1.96 7.32 18.46
N ASN A 119 -1.83 8.55 17.95
CA ASN A 119 -2.87 9.19 17.13
C ASN A 119 -2.79 8.79 15.65
N SER A 120 -1.59 8.58 15.12
CA SER A 120 -1.35 8.42 13.68
C SER A 120 -1.06 6.97 13.25
N GLY A 121 -0.89 6.03 14.20
CA GLY A 121 -0.63 4.62 13.93
C GLY A 121 0.57 4.41 12.99
N ILE A 122 0.35 3.69 11.89
CA ILE A 122 1.37 3.32 10.88
C ILE A 122 2.06 4.55 10.26
N LYS A 123 1.41 5.72 10.21
CA LYS A 123 2.03 6.95 9.67
C LYS A 123 3.14 7.50 10.57
N ALA A 124 3.19 7.09 11.84
CA ALA A 124 4.23 7.51 12.78
C ALA A 124 5.57 6.76 12.62
N GLU A 125 5.58 5.68 11.84
CA GLU A 125 6.78 4.88 11.54
C GLU A 125 7.56 5.42 10.34
N ARG A 126 7.03 6.42 9.63
CA ARG A 126 7.72 7.04 8.50
C ARG A 126 8.72 8.08 9.01
N GLU A 127 9.96 7.98 8.54
CA GLU A 127 10.99 8.97 8.80
C GLU A 127 10.53 10.36 8.31
N PRO A 128 10.66 11.43 9.13
CA PRO A 128 10.43 12.78 8.64
C PRO A 128 11.46 13.11 7.57
N VAL A 129 11.02 13.43 6.34
CA VAL A 129 11.92 13.71 5.21
C VAL A 129 12.17 15.21 5.06
N LEU A 130 13.44 15.59 4.87
CA LEU A 130 13.84 16.99 4.72
C LEU A 130 13.20 17.66 3.48
N SER A 131 12.85 16.88 2.44
CA SER A 131 12.18 17.38 1.23
C SER A 131 10.85 18.09 1.53
N TYR A 132 10.15 17.72 2.61
CA TYR A 132 8.94 18.41 3.05
C TYR A 132 9.21 19.85 3.51
N VAL A 133 10.41 20.15 4.04
CA VAL A 133 10.86 21.52 4.38
C VAL A 133 10.94 22.39 3.13
N TYR A 134 11.30 21.81 1.98
CA TYR A 134 11.40 22.52 0.71
C TYR A 134 10.02 22.68 0.03
N GLN A 135 9.18 21.66 0.13
CA GLN A 135 7.84 21.64 -0.48
C GLN A 135 6.81 22.54 0.24
N SER A 136 7.13 23.03 1.45
CA SER A 136 6.28 23.97 2.21
C SER A 136 6.18 25.38 1.61
N TYR A 137 6.95 25.67 0.54
CA TYR A 137 6.80 26.90 -0.22
C TYR A 137 5.38 27.05 -0.83
N GLN A 138 4.73 25.94 -1.18
CA GLN A 138 3.45 25.94 -1.91
C GLN A 138 2.20 25.72 -1.03
N HIS A 139 2.35 25.23 0.20
CA HIS A 139 1.23 24.95 1.10
C HIS A 139 1.33 25.73 2.41
N SER A 140 0.21 26.31 2.85
CA SER A 140 0.15 27.23 3.99
C SER A 140 0.44 26.56 5.35
N HIS A 141 0.47 25.23 5.46
CA HIS A 141 0.64 24.51 6.73
C HIS A 141 1.57 23.30 6.53
N PHE A 142 2.54 23.14 7.43
CA PHE A 142 3.44 22.00 7.46
C PHE A 142 2.73 20.76 8.05
N PRO A 143 2.92 19.56 7.50
CA PRO A 143 2.40 18.34 8.12
C PRO A 143 3.01 18.14 9.51
N ASN A 144 2.19 17.73 10.48
CA ASN A 144 2.64 17.56 11.87
C ASN A 144 3.50 16.30 11.99
N PHE A 145 4.76 16.45 12.43
CA PHE A 145 5.72 15.34 12.60
C PHE A 145 5.95 14.94 14.06
N GLY A 146 4.97 15.12 14.96
CA GLY A 146 5.12 14.70 16.36
C GLY A 146 6.32 15.36 17.05
N GLY A 147 7.36 14.59 17.36
CA GLY A 147 8.64 15.06 17.91
C GLY A 147 9.71 15.46 16.89
N GLY A 148 9.36 15.51 15.59
CA GLY A 148 10.32 15.75 14.52
C GLY A 148 11.31 14.60 14.37
N VAL A 149 12.37 14.82 13.60
CA VAL A 149 13.43 13.83 13.37
C VAL A 149 14.09 13.40 14.69
N LEU A 150 14.34 14.35 15.60
CA LEU A 150 14.97 14.02 16.87
C LEU A 150 14.06 13.16 17.75
N GLY A 151 12.76 13.47 17.82
CA GLY A 151 11.80 12.65 18.57
C GLY A 151 11.59 11.27 17.95
N PHE A 152 11.56 11.18 16.61
CA PHE A 152 11.45 9.94 15.86
C PHE A 152 12.61 9.00 16.19
N TYR A 153 13.86 9.42 15.97
CA TYR A 153 15.03 8.59 16.25
C TYR A 153 15.20 8.29 17.75
N LEU A 154 14.80 9.20 18.64
CA LEU A 154 14.79 8.93 20.09
C LEU A 154 13.83 7.79 20.44
N LEU A 155 12.63 7.76 19.84
CA LEU A 155 11.66 6.70 20.08
C LEU A 155 12.09 5.39 19.41
N GLU A 156 12.55 5.45 18.16
CA GLU A 156 13.04 4.30 17.39
C GLU A 156 14.22 3.60 18.08
N LEU A 157 15.14 4.36 18.68
CA LEU A 157 16.23 3.81 19.49
C LEU A 157 15.73 3.21 20.82
N SER A 158 14.74 3.84 21.46
CA SER A 158 14.32 3.48 22.82
C SER A 158 13.34 2.29 22.87
N VAL A 159 12.51 2.12 21.85
CA VAL A 159 11.48 1.06 21.81
C VAL A 159 12.09 -0.35 21.78
N PRO A 160 13.10 -0.68 20.96
CA PRO A 160 13.77 -1.98 21.01
C PRO A 160 14.46 -2.27 22.35
N LEU A 161 14.92 -1.22 23.05
CA LEU A 161 15.66 -1.38 24.31
C LEU A 161 14.76 -1.65 25.52
N ILE A 162 13.62 -0.94 25.64
CA ILE A 162 12.83 -0.90 26.89
C ILE A 162 11.33 -1.10 26.64
N SER A 163 10.92 -1.40 25.39
CA SER A 163 9.52 -1.46 24.92
C SER A 163 8.77 -0.13 24.97
N LEU A 164 7.68 -0.02 24.21
CA LEU A 164 6.82 1.18 24.18
C LEU A 164 6.31 1.58 25.58
N PHE A 165 5.92 0.58 26.39
CA PHE A 165 5.43 0.83 27.75
C PHE A 165 6.54 1.39 28.65
N GLY A 166 7.77 0.89 28.51
CA GLY A 166 8.93 1.41 29.24
C GLY A 166 9.26 2.85 28.86
N VAL A 167 9.14 3.21 27.58
CA VAL A 167 9.35 4.59 27.12
C VAL A 167 8.32 5.55 27.73
N CYS A 168 7.06 5.15 27.85
CA CYS A 168 6.05 5.96 28.54
C CYS A 168 6.42 6.25 30.00
N ILE A 169 6.92 5.25 30.74
CA ILE A 169 7.36 5.42 32.13
C ILE A 169 8.56 6.37 32.21
N ILE A 170 9.56 6.19 31.35
CA ILE A 170 10.76 7.06 31.30
C ILE A 170 10.35 8.50 30.98
N THR A 171 9.40 8.69 30.07
CA THR A 171 8.91 10.02 29.69
C THR A 171 8.28 10.74 30.89
N ILE A 172 7.46 10.03 31.69
CA ILE A 172 6.87 10.57 32.92
C ILE A 172 7.98 10.93 33.93
N LEU A 173 8.97 10.05 34.11
CA LEU A 173 10.10 10.32 35.01
C LEU A 173 10.92 11.54 34.56
N LEU A 174 11.16 11.71 33.26
CA LEU A 174 11.86 12.87 32.71
C LEU A 174 11.06 14.16 32.91
N LEU A 175 9.73 14.13 32.71
CA LEU A 175 8.87 15.27 33.01
C LEU A 175 8.92 15.65 34.50
N CYS A 176 8.79 14.67 35.40
CA CYS A 176 8.91 14.91 36.84
C CYS A 176 10.29 15.47 37.21
N SER A 177 11.36 14.91 36.65
CA SER A 177 12.74 15.37 36.88
C SER A 177 12.94 16.81 36.39
N SER A 178 12.39 17.15 35.22
CA SER A 178 12.42 18.52 34.71
C SER A 178 11.71 19.50 35.65
N VAL A 179 10.49 19.19 36.10
CA VAL A 179 9.73 20.05 37.02
C VAL A 179 10.49 20.24 38.33
N ILE A 180 11.10 19.19 38.88
CA ILE A 180 11.93 19.26 40.09
C ILE A 180 13.13 20.19 39.86
N LEU A 181 13.82 20.07 38.73
CA LEU A 181 14.98 20.89 38.41
C LEU A 181 14.63 22.38 38.21
N LEU A 182 13.43 22.68 37.69
CA LEU A 182 12.96 24.03 37.45
C LEU A 182 12.42 24.72 38.72
N THR A 183 11.67 24.00 39.56
CA THR A 183 10.88 24.58 40.66
C THR A 183 11.58 24.63 42.03
N ASN A 184 12.80 24.08 42.14
CA ASN A 184 13.57 24.04 43.40
C ASN A 184 12.87 23.36 44.59
N HIS A 185 11.78 22.60 44.36
CA HIS A 185 11.13 21.80 45.38
C HIS A 185 11.94 20.53 45.73
N GLN A 186 11.76 20.02 46.95
CA GLN A 186 12.37 18.77 47.39
C GLN A 186 11.70 17.58 46.67
N HIS A 187 12.47 16.52 46.39
CA HIS A 187 12.00 15.33 45.67
C HIS A 187 10.72 14.71 46.25
N ARG A 188 10.50 14.86 47.56
CA ARG A 188 9.32 14.35 48.27
C ARG A 188 8.04 15.12 47.95
N ASP A 189 8.11 16.44 47.80
CA ASP A 189 6.93 17.28 47.59
C ASP A 189 6.39 17.11 46.17
N VAL A 190 7.27 17.02 45.17
CA VAL A 190 6.87 16.79 43.79
C VAL A 190 6.36 15.37 43.56
N ALA A 191 6.98 14.36 44.20
CA ALA A 191 6.48 13.00 44.17
C ALA A 191 5.10 12.88 44.82
N LYS A 192 4.86 13.60 45.92
CA LYS A 192 3.56 13.64 46.61
C LYS A 192 2.49 14.28 45.73
N VAL A 193 2.77 15.43 45.10
CA VAL A 193 1.84 16.10 44.17
C VAL A 193 1.60 15.25 42.92
N ALA A 194 2.62 14.57 42.38
CA ALA A 194 2.47 13.66 41.25
C ALA A 194 1.63 12.43 41.61
N LEU A 195 1.86 11.82 42.78
CA LEU A 195 1.04 10.71 43.30
C LEU A 195 -0.39 11.15 43.61
N GLU A 196 -0.58 12.34 44.18
CA GLU A 196 -1.91 12.91 44.44
C GLU A 196 -2.64 13.22 43.12
N ASN A 197 -1.95 13.74 42.11
CA ASN A 197 -2.52 13.98 40.77
C ASN A 197 -2.78 12.69 40.00
N ILE A 198 -1.92 11.66 40.11
CA ILE A 198 -2.17 10.33 39.54
C ILE A 198 -3.33 9.67 40.27
N LYS A 199 -3.43 9.81 41.59
CA LYS A 199 -4.54 9.29 42.39
C LYS A 199 -5.84 10.06 42.17
N ALA A 200 -5.78 11.36 41.87
CA ALA A 200 -6.91 12.18 41.45
C ALA A 200 -7.30 11.92 40.00
N TRP A 201 -6.34 11.57 39.13
CA TRP A 201 -6.61 11.13 37.75
C TRP A 201 -7.21 9.73 37.73
N PHE A 202 -6.66 8.77 38.48
CA PHE A 202 -7.28 7.46 38.71
C PHE A 202 -8.60 7.59 39.47
N GLY A 203 -8.70 8.51 40.43
CA GLY A 203 -9.91 8.82 41.17
C GLY A 203 -11.00 9.37 40.25
N SER A 204 -10.67 10.34 39.39
CA SER A 204 -11.59 10.92 38.39
C SER A 204 -11.84 9.99 37.20
N PHE A 205 -10.95 9.04 36.90
CA PHE A 205 -11.18 8.00 35.90
C PHE A 205 -12.07 6.88 36.46
N ASN A 206 -11.92 6.55 37.75
CA ASN A 206 -12.76 5.60 38.47
C ASN A 206 -14.12 6.22 38.84
N GLU A 207 -14.18 7.54 39.09
CA GLU A 207 -15.42 8.33 39.18
C GLU A 207 -16.06 8.52 37.82
N LYS A 208 -15.35 8.82 36.72
CA LYS A 208 -15.97 8.85 35.38
C LYS A 208 -16.42 7.48 34.88
N MET A 209 -15.79 6.39 35.34
CA MET A 209 -16.26 5.02 35.11
C MET A 209 -17.40 4.63 36.03
N SER A 210 -17.40 5.05 37.30
CA SER A 210 -18.48 4.79 38.26
C SER A 210 -19.70 5.66 37.96
N GLU A 211 -19.53 6.92 37.56
CA GLU A 211 -20.56 7.81 37.01
C GLU A 211 -21.09 7.25 35.70
N ARG A 212 -20.26 6.76 34.76
CA ARG A 212 -20.80 6.06 33.56
C ARG A 212 -21.56 4.78 33.90
N ASN A 213 -21.16 4.06 34.96
CA ASN A 213 -21.84 2.84 35.38
C ASN A 213 -23.09 3.13 36.22
N GLN A 214 -23.08 4.17 37.05
CA GLN A 214 -24.22 4.68 37.81
C GLN A 214 -25.21 5.39 36.90
N GLU A 215 -24.77 6.15 35.90
CA GLU A 215 -25.63 6.75 34.89
C GLU A 215 -26.23 5.66 33.98
N LYS A 216 -25.52 4.56 33.71
CA LYS A 216 -26.08 3.36 33.06
C LYS A 216 -27.04 2.58 33.95
N GLN A 217 -26.81 2.54 35.27
CA GLN A 217 -27.69 1.89 36.25
C GLN A 217 -28.94 2.73 36.50
N LEU A 218 -28.81 4.05 36.69
CA LEU A 218 -29.89 5.02 36.79
C LEU A 218 -30.70 5.05 35.49
N LYS A 219 -30.08 5.05 34.29
CA LYS A 219 -30.82 4.89 33.03
C LYS A 219 -31.49 3.52 32.87
N ARG A 220 -30.98 2.47 33.52
CA ARG A 220 -31.60 1.13 33.56
C ARG A 220 -32.76 1.09 34.56
N GLU A 221 -32.62 1.73 35.72
CA GLU A 221 -33.63 1.86 36.76
C GLU A 221 -34.73 2.83 36.34
N GLU A 222 -34.40 3.91 35.63
CA GLU A 222 -35.34 4.86 35.02
C GLU A 222 -36.07 4.20 33.86
N LYS A 223 -35.39 3.40 33.01
CA LYS A 223 -36.08 2.53 32.02
C LYS A 223 -36.91 1.42 32.66
N ALA A 224 -36.52 0.91 33.83
CA ALA A 224 -37.28 -0.11 34.56
C ALA A 224 -38.52 0.52 35.23
N ARG A 225 -38.38 1.70 35.83
CA ARG A 225 -39.47 2.51 36.38
C ARG A 225 -40.41 3.00 35.30
N LEU A 226 -39.91 3.46 34.14
CA LEU A 226 -40.75 3.81 32.99
C LEU A 226 -41.47 2.58 32.43
N LYS A 227 -40.84 1.40 32.46
CA LYS A 227 -41.50 0.12 32.12
C LYS A 227 -42.52 -0.31 33.16
N GLU A 228 -42.29 -0.06 34.45
CA GLU A 228 -43.23 -0.33 35.53
C GLU A 228 -44.39 0.67 35.54
N GLU A 229 -44.14 1.96 35.26
CA GLU A 229 -45.18 2.98 35.05
C GLU A 229 -45.98 2.73 33.78
N GLN A 230 -45.35 2.24 32.69
CA GLN A 230 -46.06 1.80 31.49
C GLN A 230 -46.89 0.53 31.74
N LYS A 231 -46.39 -0.41 32.55
CA LYS A 231 -47.14 -1.59 32.99
C LYS A 231 -48.27 -1.25 33.97
N ALA A 232 -48.07 -0.26 34.84
CA ALA A 232 -49.09 0.23 35.76
C ALA A 232 -50.20 1.01 35.01
N ARG A 233 -49.83 1.80 33.98
CA ARG A 233 -50.79 2.45 33.07
C ARG A 233 -51.52 1.48 32.14
N GLN A 234 -51.00 0.27 31.93
CA GLN A 234 -51.68 -0.81 31.19
C GLN A 234 -52.68 -1.60 32.06
N ASN A 235 -52.63 -1.46 33.38
CA ASN A 235 -53.50 -2.20 34.31
C ASN A 235 -54.80 -1.46 34.68
N GLU A 236 -55.00 -0.22 34.21
CA GLU A 236 -56.23 0.53 34.47
C GLU A 236 -56.95 0.90 33.16
N GLN A 237 -57.95 0.07 32.82
CA GLN A 237 -59.16 0.26 31.97
C GLN A 237 -59.34 -0.79 30.86
N PRO A 238 -60.59 -1.14 30.48
CA PRO A 238 -61.50 -2.04 31.19
C PRO A 238 -61.76 -3.33 30.37
N GLN A 239 -62.31 -4.34 31.05
CA GLN A 239 -62.70 -5.64 30.48
C GLN A 239 -63.61 -5.52 29.25
N ILE A 240 -63.22 -6.14 28.13
CA ILE A 240 -64.14 -6.63 27.10
C ILE A 240 -63.72 -8.06 26.71
N LYS A 241 -64.74 -8.90 26.60
CA LYS A 241 -64.77 -10.37 26.58
C LYS A 241 -63.77 -11.08 25.67
N ASP A 242 -63.27 -12.18 26.24
CA ASP A 242 -62.65 -13.36 25.65
C ASP A 242 -63.44 -13.91 24.45
N VAL A 243 -62.77 -14.01 23.29
CA VAL A 243 -62.98 -15.09 22.31
C VAL A 243 -61.63 -15.41 21.67
N SER A 244 -61.01 -16.44 22.24
CA SER A 244 -60.10 -17.35 21.58
C SER A 244 -60.78 -17.96 20.35
N ASP A 245 -60.51 -17.39 19.17
CA ASP A 245 -60.63 -18.05 17.86
C ASP A 245 -60.10 -17.14 16.74
N PHE A 246 -58.77 -17.02 16.62
CA PHE A 246 -58.12 -16.71 15.35
C PHE A 246 -56.78 -17.46 15.28
N THR A 247 -56.85 -18.58 14.54
CA THR A 247 -55.82 -19.48 14.01
C THR A 247 -54.36 -19.07 14.21
N GLU A 248 -53.58 -20.00 14.80
CA GLU A 248 -52.21 -20.26 14.36
C GLU A 248 -52.17 -20.22 12.83
N VAL A 249 -51.54 -19.19 12.27
CA VAL A 249 -51.32 -19.12 10.84
C VAL A 249 -50.32 -20.23 10.51
N PRO A 250 -50.64 -21.16 9.59
CA PRO A 250 -49.84 -22.35 9.36
C PRO A 250 -48.38 -22.02 9.04
N GLN A 251 -47.46 -22.78 9.63
CA GLN A 251 -46.15 -23.05 9.05
C GLN A 251 -46.36 -23.82 7.73
N GLU A 252 -46.81 -23.14 6.68
CA GLU A 252 -46.87 -23.70 5.34
C GLU A 252 -46.60 -22.61 4.32
N ARG A 253 -45.34 -22.18 4.23
CA ARG A 253 -44.70 -21.88 2.94
C ARG A 253 -43.23 -22.25 3.06
N ASP A 254 -42.87 -23.39 2.50
CA ASP A 254 -41.47 -23.70 2.20
C ASP A 254 -40.99 -22.73 1.14
N ILE A 255 -40.54 -21.55 1.56
CA ILE A 255 -39.81 -20.63 0.68
C ILE A 255 -38.53 -21.37 0.28
N PRO A 256 -38.29 -21.63 -1.01
CA PRO A 256 -37.12 -22.38 -1.42
C PRO A 256 -35.86 -21.57 -1.12
N ILE A 257 -34.94 -22.19 -0.35
CA ILE A 257 -33.66 -21.62 0.05
C ILE A 257 -32.56 -22.34 -0.73
N TYR A 258 -31.87 -21.61 -1.58
CA TYR A 258 -30.77 -22.13 -2.40
C TYR A 258 -29.42 -21.70 -1.80
N GLY A 259 -28.37 -22.52 -1.98
CA GLY A 259 -27.01 -22.24 -1.49
C GLY A 259 -26.68 -22.83 -0.10
N HIS A 260 -27.55 -23.68 0.47
CA HIS A 260 -27.28 -24.40 1.71
C HIS A 260 -26.81 -25.83 1.42
N THR A 261 -25.58 -26.19 1.81
CA THR A 261 -25.14 -27.60 1.78
C THR A 261 -25.82 -28.40 2.89
N GLU A 262 -26.80 -29.23 2.52
CA GLU A 262 -27.46 -30.18 3.42
C GLU A 262 -26.56 -31.40 3.67
N ASN A 263 -25.61 -31.30 4.59
CA ASN A 263 -24.80 -32.48 4.97
C ASN A 263 -24.42 -32.56 6.46
N GLU A 264 -25.26 -32.04 7.37
CA GLU A 264 -24.98 -32.11 8.81
C GLU A 264 -26.12 -32.66 9.70
N SER A 265 -27.16 -33.28 9.16
CA SER A 265 -28.29 -33.77 9.97
C SER A 265 -28.56 -35.27 9.87
N LYS A 266 -27.50 -36.11 9.95
CA LYS A 266 -27.64 -37.50 10.43
C LYS A 266 -26.41 -37.95 11.22
N SER A 267 -26.41 -37.71 12.53
CA SER A 267 -25.79 -38.62 13.49
C SER A 267 -26.45 -38.45 14.85
N GLN A 268 -27.26 -39.46 15.18
CA GLN A 268 -27.94 -39.59 16.46
C GLN A 268 -26.94 -39.79 17.60
N SER A 269 -27.31 -39.17 18.71
CA SER A 269 -26.80 -39.27 20.07
C SER A 269 -26.53 -40.70 20.58
N GLN A 270 -25.37 -40.90 21.22
CA GLN A 270 -25.28 -41.60 22.51
C GLN A 270 -24.24 -40.92 23.42
N PRO A 271 -24.49 -40.85 24.75
CA PRO A 271 -23.58 -40.20 25.69
C PRO A 271 -22.66 -41.23 26.36
N SER A 272 -21.34 -41.02 26.31
CA SER A 272 -20.41 -41.70 27.22
C SER A 272 -19.39 -40.73 27.80
N ARG A 273 -19.56 -40.51 29.10
CA ARG A 273 -18.73 -39.75 30.03
C ARG A 273 -17.43 -40.51 30.35
N LYS A 274 -16.27 -39.87 30.23
CA LYS A 274 -15.02 -40.12 31.02
C LYS A 274 -14.03 -38.96 30.75
N LYS A 275 -13.87 -38.02 31.69
CA LYS A 275 -12.83 -37.92 32.75
C LYS A 275 -11.43 -37.58 32.21
N ARG A 276 -10.98 -36.37 32.55
CA ARG A 276 -9.61 -35.84 32.34
C ARG A 276 -8.59 -36.62 33.17
N VAL A 277 -7.40 -36.83 32.62
CA VAL A 277 -6.14 -37.01 33.35
C VAL A 277 -5.03 -36.33 32.55
N PHE A 278 -4.30 -35.44 33.22
CA PHE A 278 -2.99 -34.91 32.84
C PHE A 278 -1.95 -36.02 32.99
N ASP A 279 -0.92 -36.07 32.16
CA ASP A 279 0.45 -36.31 32.63
C ASP A 279 1.48 -35.91 31.58
N ALA A 280 2.60 -35.44 32.10
CA ALA A 280 3.75 -34.88 31.43
C ALA A 280 4.88 -35.92 31.29
N GLU A 281 5.83 -35.55 30.42
CA GLU A 281 7.26 -35.91 30.43
C GLU A 281 7.77 -37.23 29.80
N ASN A 282 8.60 -36.98 28.78
CA ASN A 282 10.00 -37.41 28.62
C ASN A 282 10.36 -38.65 27.77
N SER A 283 10.94 -38.31 26.61
CA SER A 283 12.33 -38.60 26.20
C SER A 283 12.71 -40.02 25.74
N SER A 284 13.08 -40.18 24.47
CA SER A 284 14.50 -40.16 24.02
C SER A 284 14.75 -40.86 22.67
N ASN A 285 15.44 -40.11 21.79
CA ASN A 285 16.60 -40.47 20.95
C ASN A 285 16.50 -41.43 19.74
N ASN A 286 16.86 -40.88 18.57
CA ASN A 286 18.09 -41.17 17.78
C ASN A 286 18.20 -40.06 16.71
N ILE A 287 19.09 -39.05 16.78
CA ILE A 287 20.53 -38.99 16.43
C ILE A 287 20.90 -39.73 15.13
N VAL A 288 21.07 -38.97 14.04
CA VAL A 288 22.20 -39.10 13.10
C VAL A 288 22.67 -37.69 12.70
N ASN A 289 23.98 -37.46 12.89
CA ASN A 289 24.73 -36.28 12.48
C ASN A 289 25.05 -36.31 10.98
N HIS A 290 25.03 -35.15 10.31
CA HIS A 290 26.20 -34.75 9.53
C HIS A 290 26.35 -33.22 9.44
N HIS A 291 27.51 -32.77 9.92
CA HIS A 291 28.09 -31.46 9.69
C HIS A 291 28.46 -31.30 8.21
N GLN A 292 28.20 -30.11 7.65
CA GLN A 292 29.19 -29.23 6.99
C GLN A 292 28.45 -28.18 6.16
N ALA A 293 28.38 -26.96 6.68
CA ALA A 293 27.96 -25.77 5.96
C ALA A 293 28.95 -24.67 6.31
N ASP A 294 30.14 -24.79 5.73
CA ASP A 294 31.15 -23.74 5.61
C ASP A 294 31.92 -24.10 4.33
N GLN A 295 31.89 -23.19 3.34
CA GLN A 295 32.41 -23.25 1.95
C GLN A 295 31.32 -23.30 0.88
N GLN A 296 30.64 -22.16 0.67
CA GLN A 296 29.99 -21.86 -0.61
C GLN A 296 30.02 -20.35 -0.87
N GLU A 297 31.23 -19.82 -0.93
CA GLU A 297 31.50 -18.44 -1.35
C GLU A 297 32.79 -18.45 -2.19
N GLN A 298 32.78 -19.18 -3.33
CA GLN A 298 33.85 -19.10 -4.36
C GLN A 298 33.59 -19.85 -5.69
N LEU A 299 32.35 -20.15 -6.08
CA LEU A 299 32.04 -20.85 -7.35
C LEU A 299 31.11 -20.06 -8.30
N ILE A 300 31.06 -18.73 -8.17
CA ILE A 300 30.25 -17.86 -9.07
C ILE A 300 31.06 -17.32 -10.26
N GLU A 301 32.38 -17.53 -10.32
CA GLU A 301 33.21 -17.15 -11.48
C GLU A 301 33.73 -18.41 -12.18
N GLN A 302 32.97 -18.95 -13.14
CA GLN A 302 33.45 -19.68 -14.35
C GLN A 302 32.30 -20.43 -15.05
N THR A 303 31.31 -19.69 -15.58
CA THR A 303 30.42 -20.20 -16.65
C THR A 303 29.88 -19.06 -17.53
N HIS A 304 30.67 -18.01 -17.75
CA HIS A 304 30.46 -17.07 -18.83
C HIS A 304 31.56 -17.30 -19.87
N ASN A 305 31.29 -18.15 -20.85
CA ASN A 305 31.86 -18.08 -22.19
C ASN A 305 31.19 -19.14 -23.08
N SER A 306 30.79 -18.71 -24.29
CA SER A 306 29.98 -19.39 -25.32
C SER A 306 28.50 -19.51 -24.95
N VAL A 307 27.53 -18.91 -25.63
CA VAL A 307 27.37 -18.67 -27.07
C VAL A 307 26.82 -17.25 -27.29
N GLU A 308 27.54 -16.41 -28.03
CA GLU A 308 26.97 -15.22 -28.69
C GLU A 308 26.31 -15.69 -29.99
N SER A 309 24.98 -15.64 -29.99
CA SER A 309 24.18 -15.54 -31.21
C SER A 309 23.27 -14.34 -31.03
N GLU A 310 23.31 -13.45 -32.02
CA GLU A 310 22.52 -12.23 -32.12
C GLU A 310 21.04 -12.61 -32.26
N ASN A 311 20.25 -12.44 -31.20
CA ASN A 311 18.82 -12.70 -31.25
C ASN A 311 18.12 -11.45 -31.79
N THR A 312 17.65 -11.55 -33.03
CA THR A 312 16.79 -10.58 -33.72
C THR A 312 15.30 -10.85 -33.40
N ILE A 313 14.43 -9.88 -33.72
CA ILE A 313 12.94 -9.87 -33.64
C ILE A 313 12.24 -11.14 -34.19
N GLU A 314 12.96 -12.07 -34.81
CA GLU A 314 12.44 -13.36 -35.27
C GLU A 314 12.12 -14.33 -34.10
N GLU A 315 12.65 -14.10 -32.89
CA GLU A 315 12.51 -15.00 -31.73
C GLU A 315 11.46 -14.61 -30.67
N ALA A 316 10.37 -13.92 -31.05
CA ALA A 316 9.22 -13.80 -30.12
C ALA A 316 8.55 -15.16 -29.81
N GLY A 317 8.90 -16.20 -30.57
CA GLY A 317 8.51 -17.58 -30.32
C GLY A 317 9.64 -18.36 -29.64
N GLU A 318 9.57 -18.52 -28.33
CA GLU A 318 10.50 -19.42 -27.62
C GLU A 318 10.40 -20.84 -28.19
N VAL A 319 11.56 -21.48 -28.39
CA VAL A 319 11.63 -22.91 -28.72
C VAL A 319 10.86 -23.68 -27.64
N THR A 320 9.90 -24.52 -28.07
CA THR A 320 9.00 -25.23 -27.17
C THR A 320 9.78 -26.08 -26.17
N ASN A 321 9.79 -25.68 -24.88
CA ASN A 321 10.31 -26.52 -23.81
C ASN A 321 9.32 -27.67 -23.53
N VAL A 322 9.58 -28.84 -24.11
CA VAL A 322 8.73 -30.03 -23.99
C VAL A 322 8.65 -30.50 -22.52
N SER A 323 9.70 -30.28 -21.74
CA SER A 323 9.81 -30.70 -20.34
C SER A 323 9.03 -29.82 -19.37
N TYR A 324 8.58 -28.63 -19.81
CA TYR A 324 7.84 -27.72 -18.93
C TYR A 324 6.45 -28.27 -18.59
N VAL A 325 6.16 -28.34 -17.30
CA VAL A 325 4.89 -28.80 -16.72
C VAL A 325 4.23 -27.65 -15.98
N VAL A 326 2.94 -27.41 -16.28
CA VAL A 326 2.18 -26.37 -15.57
C VAL A 326 2.04 -26.72 -14.08
N PRO A 327 2.06 -25.73 -13.17
CA PRO A 327 1.96 -25.99 -11.74
C PRO A 327 0.61 -26.65 -11.39
N PRO A 328 0.60 -27.66 -10.52
CA PRO A 328 -0.64 -28.33 -10.14
C PRO A 328 -1.47 -27.47 -9.18
N LEU A 329 -2.81 -27.58 -9.26
CA LEU A 329 -3.75 -26.91 -8.32
C LEU A 329 -3.54 -27.30 -6.85
N THR A 330 -2.76 -28.35 -6.58
CA THR A 330 -2.38 -28.77 -5.22
C THR A 330 -1.49 -27.76 -4.51
N LEU A 331 -0.81 -26.87 -5.23
CA LEU A 331 -0.04 -25.76 -4.63
C LEU A 331 -0.95 -24.72 -3.95
N LEU A 332 -2.22 -24.63 -4.35
CA LEU A 332 -3.19 -23.75 -3.71
C LEU A 332 -3.82 -24.41 -2.47
N ASN A 333 -4.14 -23.58 -1.49
CA ASN A 333 -4.74 -24.00 -0.23
C ASN A 333 -6.17 -24.52 -0.43
N GLN A 334 -6.54 -25.56 0.34
CA GLN A 334 -7.91 -26.06 0.35
C GLN A 334 -8.86 -25.05 1.00
N PRO A 335 -10.09 -24.92 0.48
CA PRO A 335 -11.09 -24.05 1.08
C PRO A 335 -11.40 -24.50 2.51
N ALA A 336 -11.37 -23.57 3.46
CA ALA A 336 -11.76 -23.87 4.84
C ALA A 336 -13.24 -24.24 4.90
N LYS A 337 -13.60 -25.32 5.62
CA LYS A 337 -15.01 -25.65 5.90
C LYS A 337 -15.66 -24.51 6.68
N GLN A 338 -16.52 -23.75 6.05
CA GLN A 338 -17.14 -22.58 6.65
C GLN A 338 -18.44 -22.92 7.38
N LYS A 339 -18.70 -22.21 8.48
CA LYS A 339 -19.98 -22.27 9.20
C LYS A 339 -21.03 -21.57 8.34
N ALA A 340 -21.95 -22.34 7.78
CA ALA A 340 -23.07 -21.84 7.01
C ALA A 340 -23.91 -20.85 7.83
N THR A 341 -24.44 -19.82 7.16
CA THR A 341 -25.45 -18.92 7.72
C THR A 341 -26.65 -19.73 8.20
N SER A 342 -27.24 -19.39 9.35
CA SER A 342 -28.37 -20.14 9.90
C SER A 342 -29.64 -19.96 9.06
N LYS A 343 -30.19 -21.05 8.51
CA LYS A 343 -31.46 -21.05 7.74
C LYS A 343 -32.59 -20.32 8.47
N ALA A 344 -32.72 -20.54 9.79
CA ALA A 344 -33.76 -19.92 10.60
C ALA A 344 -33.59 -18.40 10.73
N GLU A 345 -32.35 -17.91 10.77
CA GLU A 345 -32.06 -16.49 10.87
C GLU A 345 -32.38 -15.77 9.55
N VAL A 346 -32.02 -16.38 8.43
CA VAL A 346 -32.30 -15.87 7.09
C VAL A 346 -33.82 -15.79 6.84
N GLN A 347 -34.58 -16.82 7.23
CA GLN A 347 -36.05 -16.79 7.14
C GLN A 347 -36.66 -15.68 8.00
N ARG A 348 -36.14 -15.49 9.23
CA ARG A 348 -36.58 -14.40 10.11
C ARG A 348 -36.31 -13.03 9.48
N LYS A 349 -35.15 -12.81 8.89
CA LYS A 349 -34.81 -11.57 8.16
C LYS A 349 -35.75 -11.35 6.97
N GLY A 350 -36.13 -12.41 6.25
CA GLY A 350 -37.15 -12.36 5.20
C GLY A 350 -38.52 -11.87 5.71
N GLN A 351 -38.98 -12.36 6.87
CA GLN A 351 -40.24 -11.90 7.49
C GLN A 351 -40.17 -10.45 7.94
N VAL A 352 -39.04 -10.03 8.53
CA VAL A 352 -38.81 -8.62 8.89
C VAL A 352 -38.88 -7.72 7.65
N LEU A 353 -38.32 -8.17 6.53
CA LEU A 353 -38.36 -7.43 5.27
C LEU A 353 -39.78 -7.26 4.73
N GLU A 354 -40.59 -8.31 4.73
CA GLU A 354 -42.00 -8.23 4.33
C GLU A 354 -42.79 -7.26 5.21
N ASN A 355 -42.62 -7.35 6.53
CA ASN A 355 -43.29 -6.47 7.49
C ASN A 355 -42.86 -5.01 7.31
N THR A 356 -41.56 -4.76 7.12
CA THR A 356 -41.02 -3.42 6.90
C THR A 356 -41.62 -2.80 5.64
N LEU A 357 -41.63 -3.52 4.52
CA LEU A 357 -42.24 -3.03 3.27
C LEU A 357 -43.73 -2.71 3.47
N LYS A 358 -44.46 -3.56 4.19
CA LYS A 358 -45.86 -3.36 4.52
C LYS A 358 -46.10 -2.09 5.36
N ASP A 359 -45.25 -1.82 6.35
CA ASP A 359 -45.34 -0.63 7.22
C ASP A 359 -45.18 0.67 6.42
N PHE A 360 -44.38 0.67 5.35
CA PHE A 360 -44.24 1.79 4.41
C PHE A 360 -45.29 1.79 3.26
N GLY A 361 -46.33 0.96 3.39
CA GLY A 361 -47.42 0.85 2.42
C GLY A 361 -46.98 0.25 1.08
N VAL A 362 -46.01 -0.66 1.10
CA VAL A 362 -45.57 -1.46 -0.04
C VAL A 362 -45.94 -2.91 0.22
N ASN A 363 -47.01 -3.38 -0.41
CA ASN A 363 -47.38 -4.79 -0.34
C ASN A 363 -46.48 -5.61 -1.27
N ALA A 364 -45.63 -6.46 -0.70
CA ALA A 364 -44.75 -7.35 -1.43
C ALA A 364 -44.52 -8.64 -0.63
N LYS A 365 -44.13 -9.73 -1.31
CA LYS A 365 -43.86 -11.04 -0.69
C LYS A 365 -42.50 -11.56 -1.10
N VAL A 366 -41.79 -12.20 -0.18
CA VAL A 366 -40.54 -12.92 -0.45
C VAL A 366 -40.88 -14.28 -1.07
N THR A 367 -40.44 -14.50 -2.31
CA THR A 367 -40.72 -15.74 -3.07
C THR A 367 -39.58 -16.74 -2.98
N GLN A 368 -38.33 -16.27 -2.94
CA GLN A 368 -37.14 -17.10 -2.93
C GLN A 368 -36.03 -16.42 -2.11
N ILE A 369 -35.18 -17.23 -1.50
CA ILE A 369 -33.99 -16.77 -0.78
C ILE A 369 -32.77 -17.51 -1.35
N LYS A 370 -31.75 -16.77 -1.76
CA LYS A 370 -30.47 -17.32 -2.20
C LYS A 370 -29.37 -16.86 -1.26
N ILE A 371 -28.69 -17.81 -0.62
CA ILE A 371 -27.59 -17.51 0.29
C ILE A 371 -26.29 -17.61 -0.52
N GLY A 372 -25.65 -16.47 -0.73
CA GLY A 372 -24.33 -16.39 -1.34
C GLY A 372 -23.20 -16.24 -0.30
N PRO A 373 -21.94 -16.17 -0.75
CA PRO A 373 -20.79 -16.08 0.16
C PRO A 373 -20.77 -14.81 1.01
N ALA A 374 -21.01 -13.64 0.39
CA ALA A 374 -20.95 -12.34 1.06
C ALA A 374 -22.32 -11.76 1.41
N VAL A 375 -23.33 -12.07 0.59
CA VAL A 375 -24.67 -11.51 0.69
C VAL A 375 -25.72 -12.61 0.55
N THR A 376 -26.89 -12.38 1.14
CA THR A 376 -28.09 -13.15 0.88
C THR A 376 -29.04 -12.32 0.02
N GLN A 377 -29.47 -12.85 -1.11
CA GLN A 377 -30.46 -12.22 -1.98
C GLN A 377 -31.87 -12.71 -1.62
N TYR A 378 -32.74 -11.78 -1.24
CA TYR A 378 -34.16 -11.99 -1.05
C TYR A 378 -34.88 -11.58 -2.32
N GLU A 379 -35.50 -12.52 -3.01
CA GLU A 379 -36.33 -12.24 -4.17
C GLU A 379 -37.73 -11.86 -3.71
N ILE A 380 -38.17 -10.65 -4.10
CA ILE A 380 -39.40 -10.05 -3.66
C ILE A 380 -40.30 -9.79 -4.85
N GLN A 381 -41.53 -10.29 -4.78
CA GLN A 381 -42.56 -10.01 -5.76
C GLN A 381 -43.49 -8.89 -5.24
N PRO A 382 -43.46 -7.70 -5.87
CA PRO A 382 -44.38 -6.62 -5.52
C PRO A 382 -45.82 -6.94 -5.98
N ALA A 383 -46.81 -6.50 -5.20
CA ALA A 383 -48.21 -6.59 -5.60
C ALA A 383 -48.50 -5.70 -6.83
N GLN A 384 -49.55 -6.06 -7.57
CA GLN A 384 -49.96 -5.31 -8.76
C GLN A 384 -50.23 -3.84 -8.42
N GLY A 385 -49.69 -2.92 -9.23
CA GLY A 385 -49.82 -1.47 -9.03
C GLY A 385 -48.76 -0.84 -8.11
N VAL A 386 -47.91 -1.63 -7.44
CA VAL A 386 -46.77 -1.10 -6.68
C VAL A 386 -45.66 -0.66 -7.63
N LYS A 387 -45.28 0.62 -7.57
CA LYS A 387 -44.17 1.16 -8.36
C LYS A 387 -42.84 0.64 -7.81
N VAL A 388 -41.98 0.12 -8.70
CA VAL A 388 -40.62 -0.34 -8.35
C VAL A 388 -39.78 0.75 -7.68
N SER A 389 -39.90 2.00 -8.15
CA SER A 389 -39.20 3.14 -7.55
C SER A 389 -39.53 3.35 -6.06
N LYS A 390 -40.74 2.97 -5.62
CA LYS A 390 -41.12 3.06 -4.21
C LYS A 390 -40.29 2.09 -3.35
N ILE A 391 -39.95 0.91 -3.88
CA ILE A 391 -39.09 -0.07 -3.18
C ILE A 391 -37.65 0.41 -3.18
N VAL A 392 -37.14 0.89 -4.33
CA VAL A 392 -35.77 1.40 -4.45
C VAL A 392 -35.50 2.57 -3.51
N ASN A 393 -36.48 3.45 -3.31
CA ASN A 393 -36.37 4.61 -2.42
C ASN A 393 -36.38 4.24 -0.92
N LEU A 394 -36.87 3.06 -0.55
CA LEU A 394 -36.88 2.58 0.84
C LEU A 394 -35.55 1.91 1.25
N HIS A 395 -34.49 2.03 0.46
CA HIS A 395 -33.23 1.35 0.72
C HIS A 395 -32.65 1.64 2.12
N ASN A 396 -32.70 2.90 2.59
CA ASN A 396 -32.20 3.27 3.92
C ASN A 396 -33.05 2.67 5.04
N ASP A 397 -34.37 2.65 4.87
CA ASP A 397 -35.30 2.11 5.86
C ASP A 397 -35.19 0.58 5.95
N ILE A 398 -35.00 -0.09 4.81
CA ILE A 398 -34.75 -1.53 4.74
C ILE A 398 -33.41 -1.88 5.40
N ALA A 399 -32.35 -1.09 5.14
CA ALA A 399 -31.05 -1.27 5.80
C ALA A 399 -31.20 -1.16 7.33
N LEU A 400 -31.93 -0.15 7.80
CA LEU A 400 -32.17 0.10 9.21
C LEU A 400 -32.96 -1.05 9.87
N ALA A 401 -34.04 -1.50 9.23
CA ALA A 401 -34.91 -2.55 9.77
C ALA A 401 -34.20 -3.91 9.86
N LEU A 402 -33.33 -4.21 8.89
CA LEU A 402 -32.54 -5.45 8.87
C LEU A 402 -31.24 -5.35 9.68
N ALA A 403 -30.97 -4.20 10.32
CA ALA A 403 -29.71 -3.90 10.99
C ALA A 403 -28.47 -4.14 10.10
N ALA A 404 -28.62 -3.88 8.80
CA ALA A 404 -27.56 -4.02 7.82
C ALA A 404 -26.80 -2.69 7.64
N LYS A 405 -25.50 -2.76 7.31
CA LYS A 405 -24.69 -1.57 7.01
C LYS A 405 -25.24 -0.81 5.80
N ASP A 406 -25.61 -1.55 4.76
CA ASP A 406 -26.30 -1.06 3.57
C ASP A 406 -27.00 -2.25 2.89
N VAL A 407 -27.93 -1.98 1.96
CA VAL A 407 -28.58 -2.97 1.10
C VAL A 407 -28.54 -2.54 -0.36
N ARG A 408 -28.30 -3.52 -1.23
CA ARG A 408 -28.37 -3.33 -2.68
C ARG A 408 -29.71 -3.86 -3.19
N ILE A 409 -30.39 -3.05 -3.98
CA ILE A 409 -31.69 -3.41 -4.58
C ILE A 409 -31.47 -3.53 -6.09
N GLU A 410 -31.64 -4.73 -6.60
CA GLU A 410 -31.63 -5.05 -8.03
C GLU A 410 -33.07 -5.12 -8.53
N ALA A 411 -33.44 -4.19 -9.41
CA ALA A 411 -34.83 -4.07 -9.87
C ALA A 411 -34.91 -3.67 -11.35
N PRO A 412 -35.52 -4.50 -12.22
CA PRO A 412 -35.93 -5.89 -11.99
C PRO A 412 -34.72 -6.86 -12.00
N ILE A 413 -34.90 -8.06 -11.42
CA ILE A 413 -33.95 -9.16 -11.64
C ILE A 413 -34.00 -9.59 -13.12
N PRO A 414 -32.87 -9.68 -13.84
CA PRO A 414 -32.86 -10.11 -15.24
C PRO A 414 -33.62 -11.42 -15.46
N GLY A 415 -34.57 -11.41 -16.40
CA GLY A 415 -35.40 -12.57 -16.74
C GLY A 415 -36.49 -12.94 -15.72
N ARG A 416 -36.70 -12.16 -14.64
CA ARG A 416 -37.74 -12.41 -13.62
C ARG A 416 -38.57 -11.16 -13.33
N SER A 417 -39.86 -11.35 -13.02
CA SER A 417 -40.77 -10.28 -12.57
C SER A 417 -40.70 -10.05 -11.06
N ALA A 418 -39.48 -9.88 -10.54
CA ALA A 418 -39.19 -9.72 -9.12
C ALA A 418 -38.09 -8.69 -8.88
N VAL A 419 -37.99 -8.23 -7.63
CA VAL A 419 -36.98 -7.30 -7.13
C VAL A 419 -36.06 -8.08 -6.19
N GLY A 420 -34.76 -8.06 -6.44
CA GLY A 420 -33.75 -8.67 -5.59
C GLY A 420 -33.27 -7.69 -4.54
N ILE A 421 -33.39 -8.04 -3.26
CA ILE A 421 -32.78 -7.27 -2.16
C ILE A 421 -31.62 -8.07 -1.59
N GLU A 422 -30.41 -7.58 -1.81
CA GLU A 422 -29.18 -8.18 -1.33
C GLU A 422 -28.80 -7.58 0.02
N VAL A 423 -28.77 -8.45 1.03
CA VAL A 423 -28.47 -8.11 2.41
C VAL A 423 -27.14 -8.75 2.80
N PRO A 424 -26.19 -8.00 3.38
CA PRO A 424 -24.93 -8.56 3.85
C PRO A 424 -25.11 -9.68 4.87
N ASN A 425 -24.33 -10.75 4.73
CA ASN A 425 -24.26 -11.82 5.73
C ASN A 425 -23.52 -11.31 6.98
N GLU A 426 -23.85 -11.84 8.17
CA GLU A 426 -23.11 -11.48 9.39
C GLU A 426 -21.66 -11.97 9.35
N LYS A 427 -21.43 -13.08 8.65
CA LYS A 427 -20.10 -13.64 8.38
C LYS A 427 -19.95 -13.81 6.89
N ILE A 428 -18.96 -13.12 6.33
CA ILE A 428 -18.60 -13.26 4.91
C ILE A 428 -17.77 -14.53 4.77
N SER A 429 -18.23 -15.40 3.88
CA SER A 429 -17.52 -16.60 3.44
C SER A 429 -16.35 -16.22 2.54
N LEU A 430 -15.14 -16.69 2.88
CA LEU A 430 -13.95 -16.52 2.05
C LEU A 430 -13.99 -17.52 0.90
N VAL A 431 -13.94 -17.02 -0.33
CA VAL A 431 -13.87 -17.83 -1.56
C VAL A 431 -12.39 -18.03 -1.86
N SER A 432 -11.86 -19.25 -1.94
CA SER A 432 -10.46 -19.46 -2.34
C SER A 432 -10.31 -19.51 -3.86
N LEU A 433 -9.12 -19.19 -4.40
CA LEU A 433 -8.90 -19.34 -5.84
C LEU A 433 -9.04 -20.79 -6.30
N LYS A 434 -8.54 -21.73 -5.49
CA LYS A 434 -8.62 -23.17 -5.79
C LYS A 434 -10.05 -23.65 -6.04
N GLU A 435 -10.99 -23.30 -5.15
CA GLU A 435 -12.39 -23.74 -5.29
C GLU A 435 -13.11 -23.14 -6.50
N VAL A 436 -12.58 -22.06 -7.09
CA VAL A 436 -13.11 -21.44 -8.31
C VAL A 436 -12.53 -22.13 -9.54
N LEU A 437 -11.25 -22.53 -9.49
CA LEU A 437 -10.55 -23.16 -10.61
C LEU A 437 -10.83 -24.67 -10.72
N ASP A 438 -11.08 -25.37 -9.61
CA ASP A 438 -11.25 -26.83 -9.55
C ASP A 438 -12.29 -27.38 -10.55
N GLU A 439 -13.33 -26.61 -10.90
CA GLU A 439 -14.38 -27.06 -11.83
C GLU A 439 -13.97 -27.01 -13.32
N LYS A 440 -13.03 -26.13 -13.68
CA LYS A 440 -12.69 -25.85 -15.09
C LYS A 440 -11.22 -26.06 -15.45
N PHE A 441 -10.34 -26.26 -14.49
CA PHE A 441 -8.89 -26.31 -14.74
C PHE A 441 -8.35 -27.74 -14.71
N PRO A 442 -7.44 -28.11 -15.64
CA PRO A 442 -6.89 -27.27 -16.72
C PRO A 442 -7.90 -27.01 -17.83
N SER A 443 -7.95 -25.77 -18.33
CA SER A 443 -8.90 -25.34 -19.37
C SER A 443 -8.28 -25.44 -20.76
N ASN A 444 -9.10 -25.76 -21.76
CA ASN A 444 -8.69 -25.69 -23.17
C ASN A 444 -8.33 -24.26 -23.60
N ASN A 445 -8.94 -23.25 -22.97
CA ASN A 445 -8.61 -21.86 -23.23
C ASN A 445 -7.50 -21.41 -22.27
N LYS A 446 -6.32 -21.11 -22.84
CA LYS A 446 -5.11 -20.70 -22.09
C LYS A 446 -5.25 -19.38 -21.36
N LEU A 447 -6.23 -18.58 -21.75
CA LEU A 447 -6.56 -17.29 -21.15
C LEU A 447 -7.85 -17.32 -20.32
N GLU A 448 -8.33 -18.51 -19.94
CA GLU A 448 -9.36 -18.65 -18.90
C GLU A 448 -8.76 -18.24 -17.55
N VAL A 449 -9.45 -17.39 -16.80
CA VAL A 449 -9.03 -16.93 -15.46
C VAL A 449 -10.17 -16.97 -14.46
N GLY A 450 -9.88 -17.32 -13.21
CA GLY A 450 -10.87 -17.34 -12.13
C GLY A 450 -11.09 -15.95 -11.53
N LEU A 451 -12.36 -15.53 -11.41
CA LEU A 451 -12.72 -14.27 -10.77
C LEU A 451 -13.19 -14.48 -9.33
N GLY A 452 -14.04 -15.47 -9.08
CA GLY A 452 -14.68 -15.65 -7.77
C GLY A 452 -15.94 -16.51 -7.84
N ARG A 453 -16.87 -16.30 -6.91
CA ARG A 453 -18.22 -16.91 -6.94
C ARG A 453 -19.30 -15.83 -7.02
N ASP A 454 -20.38 -16.11 -7.73
CA ASP A 454 -21.53 -15.21 -7.79
C ASP A 454 -22.35 -15.21 -6.48
N ILE A 455 -23.47 -14.48 -6.47
CA ILE A 455 -24.42 -14.46 -5.35
C ILE A 455 -25.12 -15.80 -5.09
N SER A 456 -25.14 -16.71 -6.06
CA SER A 456 -25.69 -18.06 -5.95
C SER A 456 -24.66 -19.04 -5.38
N GLY A 457 -23.38 -18.65 -5.41
CA GLY A 457 -22.25 -19.47 -5.03
C GLY A 457 -21.61 -20.20 -6.20
N ASP A 458 -22.03 -19.96 -7.45
CA ASP A 458 -21.47 -20.61 -8.63
C ASP A 458 -20.12 -19.98 -8.99
N PRO A 459 -19.08 -20.76 -9.34
CA PRO A 459 -17.78 -20.22 -9.70
C PRO A 459 -17.84 -19.48 -11.04
N ILE A 460 -17.32 -18.26 -11.03
CA ILE A 460 -17.21 -17.39 -12.19
C ILE A 460 -15.77 -17.38 -12.67
N THR A 461 -15.61 -17.87 -13.90
CA THR A 461 -14.36 -17.91 -14.67
C THR A 461 -14.63 -17.20 -16.00
N VAL A 462 -13.62 -16.49 -16.48
CA VAL A 462 -13.74 -15.61 -17.65
C VAL A 462 -12.61 -15.83 -18.64
N PRO A 463 -12.91 -15.91 -19.95
CA PRO A 463 -11.89 -15.97 -20.99
C PRO A 463 -11.41 -14.56 -21.40
N LEU A 464 -10.14 -14.22 -21.14
CA LEU A 464 -9.58 -12.90 -21.49
C LEU A 464 -9.52 -12.66 -23.02
N ASN A 465 -9.43 -13.72 -23.82
CA ASN A 465 -9.45 -13.58 -25.29
C ASN A 465 -10.82 -13.19 -25.87
N GLU A 466 -11.91 -13.42 -25.15
CA GLU A 466 -13.25 -12.95 -25.54
C GLU A 466 -13.53 -11.53 -25.04
N MET A 467 -12.80 -11.11 -24.00
CA MET A 467 -12.83 -9.80 -23.36
C MET A 467 -11.51 -9.08 -23.60
N PRO A 468 -11.28 -8.53 -24.81
CA PRO A 468 -9.93 -8.23 -25.27
C PRO A 468 -9.15 -7.32 -24.31
N HIS A 469 -9.83 -6.42 -23.61
CA HIS A 469 -9.25 -5.55 -22.60
C HIS A 469 -10.17 -5.46 -21.37
N LEU A 470 -9.57 -5.30 -20.19
CA LEU A 470 -10.24 -5.26 -18.90
C LEU A 470 -9.80 -4.04 -18.09
N LEU A 471 -10.77 -3.30 -17.56
CA LEU A 471 -10.53 -2.22 -16.59
C LEU A 471 -10.88 -2.71 -15.17
N VAL A 472 -9.93 -2.63 -14.24
CA VAL A 472 -10.12 -3.03 -12.84
C VAL A 472 -9.93 -1.83 -11.92
N ALA A 473 -10.94 -1.43 -11.15
CA ALA A 473 -10.82 -0.26 -10.30
C ALA A 473 -11.48 -0.45 -8.93
N GLY A 474 -10.91 0.21 -7.91
CA GLY A 474 -11.47 0.21 -6.56
C GLY A 474 -10.54 0.84 -5.53
N SER A 475 -11.08 1.22 -4.37
CA SER A 475 -10.29 1.85 -3.30
C SER A 475 -9.24 0.89 -2.72
N THR A 476 -8.22 1.42 -2.05
CA THR A 476 -7.22 0.61 -1.33
C THR A 476 -7.88 -0.36 -0.34
N GLY A 477 -7.43 -1.63 -0.33
CA GLY A 477 -7.98 -2.67 0.56
C GLY A 477 -9.34 -3.26 0.11
N SER A 478 -9.84 -2.88 -1.07
CA SER A 478 -11.11 -3.39 -1.60
C SER A 478 -11.02 -4.80 -2.20
N GLY A 479 -9.83 -5.26 -2.61
CA GLY A 479 -9.60 -6.58 -3.23
C GLY A 479 -8.91 -6.54 -4.59
N LYS A 480 -8.65 -5.35 -5.16
CA LYS A 480 -8.03 -5.13 -6.48
C LYS A 480 -6.75 -5.95 -6.70
N SER A 481 -5.74 -5.80 -5.82
CA SER A 481 -4.44 -6.47 -5.99
C SER A 481 -4.56 -8.00 -5.92
N VAL A 482 -5.38 -8.52 -4.99
CA VAL A 482 -5.66 -9.96 -4.87
C VAL A 482 -6.30 -10.51 -6.14
N CYS A 483 -7.21 -9.77 -6.77
CA CYS A 483 -7.81 -10.15 -8.04
C CYS A 483 -6.79 -10.19 -9.19
N ILE A 484 -5.89 -9.20 -9.28
CA ILE A 484 -4.85 -9.17 -10.32
C ILE A 484 -3.90 -10.37 -10.13
N ASN A 485 -3.49 -10.65 -8.90
CA ASN A 485 -2.70 -11.85 -8.57
C ASN A 485 -3.47 -13.12 -8.94
N GLY A 486 -4.76 -13.21 -8.63
CA GLY A 486 -5.60 -14.33 -9.03
C GLY A 486 -5.65 -14.56 -10.54
N ILE A 487 -5.68 -13.48 -11.34
CA ILE A 487 -5.62 -13.54 -12.81
C ILE A 487 -4.25 -14.07 -13.28
N ILE A 488 -3.15 -13.52 -12.77
CA ILE A 488 -1.79 -13.93 -13.14
C ILE A 488 -1.57 -15.41 -12.77
N THR A 489 -1.88 -15.78 -11.52
CA THR A 489 -1.77 -17.16 -11.04
C THR A 489 -2.64 -18.12 -11.85
N SER A 490 -3.86 -17.72 -12.25
CA SER A 490 -4.69 -18.54 -13.14
C SER A 490 -4.01 -18.81 -14.48
N ILE A 491 -3.34 -17.81 -15.07
CA ILE A 491 -2.59 -17.99 -16.32
C ILE A 491 -1.42 -18.96 -16.10
N LEU A 492 -0.64 -18.78 -15.03
CA LEU A 492 0.51 -19.64 -14.73
C LEU A 492 0.11 -21.10 -14.50
N LEU A 493 -1.07 -21.34 -13.89
CA LEU A 493 -1.62 -22.68 -13.66
C LEU A 493 -2.16 -23.37 -14.93
N ASN A 494 -2.27 -22.66 -16.06
CA ASN A 494 -3.00 -23.14 -17.24
C ASN A 494 -2.20 -23.04 -18.55
N ALA A 495 -1.21 -22.14 -18.62
CA ALA A 495 -0.47 -21.82 -19.84
C ALA A 495 1.04 -21.99 -19.66
N LYS A 496 1.69 -22.49 -20.71
CA LYS A 496 3.15 -22.55 -20.80
C LYS A 496 3.74 -21.22 -21.31
N PRO A 497 5.04 -20.93 -21.09
CA PRO A 497 5.68 -19.68 -21.51
C PRO A 497 5.60 -19.37 -23.01
N HIS A 498 5.64 -20.40 -23.87
CA HIS A 498 5.49 -20.25 -25.32
C HIS A 498 4.02 -20.10 -25.77
N GLU A 499 3.04 -20.33 -24.88
CA GLU A 499 1.62 -20.15 -25.19
C GLU A 499 1.13 -18.75 -24.77
N VAL A 500 1.62 -18.25 -23.62
CA VAL A 500 1.25 -16.94 -23.07
C VAL A 500 2.48 -16.24 -22.49
N LYS A 501 2.69 -15.00 -22.91
CA LYS A 501 3.70 -14.07 -22.40
C LYS A 501 3.05 -12.91 -21.65
N LEU A 502 3.75 -12.39 -20.66
CA LEU A 502 3.28 -11.35 -19.74
C LEU A 502 4.19 -10.12 -19.83
N MET A 503 3.58 -8.93 -19.79
CA MET A 503 4.28 -7.67 -19.52
C MET A 503 3.63 -7.01 -18.31
N LEU A 504 4.40 -6.86 -17.23
CA LEU A 504 3.89 -6.35 -15.96
C LEU A 504 4.46 -4.95 -15.68
N ILE A 505 3.58 -4.00 -15.36
CA ILE A 505 3.92 -2.61 -15.03
C ILE A 505 3.43 -2.32 -13.61
N ASP A 506 4.38 -2.09 -12.70
CA ASP A 506 4.14 -1.78 -11.29
C ASP A 506 4.97 -0.56 -10.86
N PRO A 507 4.42 0.66 -11.00
CA PRO A 507 5.14 1.88 -10.66
C PRO A 507 5.40 2.04 -9.15
N LYS A 508 4.75 1.23 -8.30
CA LYS A 508 4.90 1.28 -6.84
C LYS A 508 5.89 0.25 -6.30
N MET A 509 6.31 -0.73 -7.10
CA MET A 509 7.25 -1.79 -6.72
C MET A 509 6.76 -2.72 -5.59
N VAL A 510 5.45 -2.78 -5.36
CA VAL A 510 4.88 -3.50 -4.19
C VAL A 510 4.19 -4.80 -4.59
N GLU A 511 3.42 -4.79 -5.67
CA GLU A 511 2.40 -5.82 -5.91
C GLU A 511 2.89 -6.88 -6.90
N LEU A 512 3.52 -6.47 -8.01
CA LEU A 512 3.88 -7.39 -9.11
C LEU A 512 5.35 -7.79 -9.12
N ASN A 513 6.18 -7.20 -8.26
CA ASN A 513 7.61 -7.51 -8.20
C ASN A 513 7.92 -8.97 -7.84
N VAL A 514 6.99 -9.65 -7.15
CA VAL A 514 7.08 -11.08 -6.83
C VAL A 514 7.22 -11.98 -8.06
N TYR A 515 6.72 -11.53 -9.22
CA TYR A 515 6.77 -12.29 -10.47
C TYR A 515 8.07 -12.13 -11.25
N ASN A 516 9.04 -11.33 -10.79
CA ASN A 516 10.31 -11.21 -11.51
C ASN A 516 11.01 -12.57 -11.63
N GLY A 517 11.52 -12.87 -12.83
CA GLY A 517 12.22 -14.12 -13.12
C GLY A 517 11.33 -15.26 -13.65
N ILE A 518 9.99 -15.13 -13.68
CA ILE A 518 9.15 -16.14 -14.33
C ILE A 518 9.42 -16.18 -15.85
N PRO A 519 9.44 -17.36 -16.48
CA PRO A 519 9.68 -17.53 -17.92
C PRO A 519 8.58 -16.93 -18.79
N HIS A 520 7.40 -16.65 -18.25
CA HIS A 520 6.33 -15.97 -18.96
C HIS A 520 6.60 -14.47 -19.18
N LEU A 521 7.52 -13.84 -18.45
CA LEU A 521 7.79 -12.40 -18.62
C LEU A 521 8.51 -12.10 -19.94
N LEU A 522 8.05 -11.08 -20.66
CA LEU A 522 8.75 -10.53 -21.83
C LEU A 522 9.96 -9.70 -21.41
N ILE A 523 9.81 -8.92 -20.35
CA ILE A 523 10.82 -8.03 -19.76
C ILE A 523 10.66 -8.04 -18.24
N PRO A 524 11.68 -7.63 -17.47
CA PRO A 524 11.53 -7.42 -16.03
C PRO A 524 10.37 -6.48 -15.72
N VAL A 525 9.78 -6.62 -14.52
CA VAL A 525 8.64 -5.80 -14.09
C VAL A 525 9.01 -4.31 -14.21
N VAL A 526 8.22 -3.56 -14.98
CA VAL A 526 8.52 -2.17 -15.31
C VAL A 526 8.04 -1.28 -14.17
N THR A 527 8.98 -0.56 -13.56
CA THR A 527 8.73 0.25 -12.37
C THR A 527 8.79 1.76 -12.63
N ASN A 528 9.48 2.19 -13.69
CA ASN A 528 9.57 3.60 -14.05
C ASN A 528 8.42 4.00 -15.00
N PRO A 529 7.64 5.06 -14.71
CA PRO A 529 6.53 5.48 -15.56
C PRO A 529 6.88 5.84 -17.00
N HIS A 530 8.04 6.46 -17.25
CA HIS A 530 8.49 6.78 -18.62
C HIS A 530 8.84 5.51 -19.38
N LYS A 531 9.53 4.57 -18.72
CA LYS A 531 9.84 3.25 -19.30
C LYS A 531 8.56 2.45 -19.57
N ALA A 532 7.55 2.58 -18.72
CA ALA A 532 6.26 1.94 -18.94
C ALA A 532 5.55 2.48 -20.20
N ALA A 533 5.58 3.80 -20.43
CA ALA A 533 5.04 4.38 -21.66
C ALA A 533 5.74 3.82 -22.91
N GLN A 534 7.07 3.71 -22.87
CA GLN A 534 7.84 3.10 -23.96
C GLN A 534 7.54 1.61 -24.15
N ALA A 535 7.40 0.85 -23.05
CA ALA A 535 7.03 -0.56 -23.12
C ALA A 535 5.65 -0.76 -23.80
N LEU A 536 4.68 0.12 -23.52
CA LEU A 536 3.39 0.11 -24.20
C LEU A 536 3.52 0.42 -25.71
N GLU A 537 4.39 1.34 -26.10
CA GLU A 537 4.67 1.60 -27.52
C GLU A 537 5.35 0.40 -28.21
N LYS A 538 6.24 -0.33 -27.51
CA LYS A 538 6.81 -1.59 -28.04
C LYS A 538 5.74 -2.66 -28.25
N ILE A 539 4.73 -2.72 -27.38
CA ILE A 539 3.55 -3.60 -27.57
C ILE A 539 2.74 -3.17 -28.80
N VAL A 540 2.59 -1.86 -29.06
CA VAL A 540 1.95 -1.36 -30.29
C VAL A 540 2.74 -1.80 -31.52
N ALA A 541 4.06 -1.69 -31.51
CA ALA A 541 4.92 -2.17 -32.60
C ALA A 541 4.78 -3.69 -32.83
N GLU A 542 4.78 -4.51 -31.78
CA GLU A 542 4.56 -5.97 -31.92
C GLU A 542 3.15 -6.29 -32.45
N MET A 543 2.14 -5.51 -32.07
CA MET A 543 0.79 -5.63 -32.65
C MET A 543 0.81 -5.38 -34.16
N GLU A 544 1.46 -4.31 -34.62
CA GLU A 544 1.60 -3.97 -36.03
C GLU A 544 2.37 -5.06 -36.79
N ARG A 545 3.48 -5.57 -36.22
CA ARG A 545 4.24 -6.69 -36.78
C ARG A 545 3.39 -7.95 -36.98
N ARG A 546 2.55 -8.30 -36.00
CA ARG A 546 1.65 -9.45 -36.12
C ARG A 546 0.61 -9.26 -37.23
N TYR A 547 0.11 -8.05 -37.41
CA TYR A 547 -0.79 -7.75 -38.51
C TYR A 547 -0.12 -7.92 -39.88
N ASP A 548 1.14 -7.50 -40.01
CA ASP A 548 1.91 -7.73 -41.23
C ASP A 548 2.07 -9.24 -41.48
N LEU A 549 2.40 -10.04 -40.45
CA LEU A 549 2.47 -11.50 -40.57
C LEU A 549 1.13 -12.11 -41.01
N PHE A 550 0.01 -11.62 -40.49
CA PHE A 550 -1.31 -12.11 -40.86
C PHE A 550 -1.66 -11.78 -42.31
N GLN A 551 -1.28 -10.58 -42.79
CA GLN A 551 -1.48 -10.19 -44.18
C GLN A 551 -0.66 -11.07 -45.13
N HIS A 552 0.62 -11.30 -44.84
CA HIS A 552 1.49 -12.14 -45.68
C HIS A 552 1.06 -13.61 -45.70
N SER A 553 0.59 -14.13 -44.57
CA SER A 553 0.07 -15.50 -44.45
C SER A 553 -1.39 -15.66 -44.88
N SER A 554 -2.09 -14.58 -45.26
CA SER A 554 -3.52 -14.56 -45.57
C SER A 554 -4.42 -15.09 -44.42
N THR A 555 -3.98 -14.91 -43.18
CA THR A 555 -4.74 -15.28 -41.98
C THR A 555 -5.44 -14.06 -41.38
N ARG A 556 -6.50 -14.27 -40.58
CA ARG A 556 -7.31 -13.18 -40.02
C ARG A 556 -6.92 -12.79 -38.60
N ASN A 557 -6.30 -13.69 -37.87
CA ASN A 557 -6.01 -13.54 -36.44
C ASN A 557 -4.94 -14.56 -36.01
N ILE A 558 -4.47 -14.41 -34.77
CA ILE A 558 -3.46 -15.29 -34.16
C ILE A 558 -3.84 -16.77 -34.17
N LYS A 559 -5.13 -17.12 -33.99
CA LYS A 559 -5.57 -18.53 -34.02
C LYS A 559 -5.36 -19.12 -35.40
N GLY A 560 -5.80 -18.42 -36.45
CA GLY A 560 -5.59 -18.84 -37.83
C GLY A 560 -4.12 -18.91 -38.23
N TYR A 561 -3.31 -17.96 -37.75
CA TYR A 561 -1.86 -17.99 -37.95
C TYR A 561 -1.21 -19.21 -37.30
N ASN A 562 -1.46 -19.44 -36.00
CA ASN A 562 -0.88 -20.58 -35.29
C ASN A 562 -1.37 -21.93 -35.85
N GLU A 563 -2.63 -22.02 -36.32
CA GLU A 563 -3.12 -23.21 -37.01
C GLU A 563 -2.38 -23.49 -38.32
N LEU A 564 -2.04 -22.44 -39.08
CA LEU A 564 -1.24 -22.55 -40.30
C LEU A 564 0.19 -23.02 -39.98
N ILE A 565 0.84 -22.42 -38.98
CA ILE A 565 2.16 -22.82 -38.51
C ILE A 565 2.16 -24.27 -38.01
N ARG A 566 1.15 -24.69 -37.26
CA ARG A 566 1.02 -26.10 -36.81
C ARG A 566 0.96 -27.09 -37.96
N LYS A 567 0.26 -26.75 -39.04
CA LYS A 567 0.18 -27.61 -40.23
C LYS A 567 1.52 -27.66 -40.96
N GLN A 568 2.18 -26.51 -41.12
CA GLN A 568 3.51 -26.44 -41.74
C GLN A 568 4.56 -27.23 -40.94
N ASN A 569 4.52 -27.13 -39.61
CA ASN A 569 5.42 -27.87 -38.70
C ASN A 569 5.21 -29.39 -38.70
N GLN A 570 4.10 -29.89 -39.25
CA GLN A 570 3.89 -31.33 -39.45
C GLN A 570 4.54 -31.84 -40.74
N GLU A 571 4.74 -30.95 -41.72
CA GLU A 571 5.25 -31.28 -43.05
C GLU A 571 6.74 -30.93 -43.21
N LEU A 572 7.24 -29.94 -42.46
CA LEU A 572 8.61 -29.45 -42.50
C LEU A 572 9.47 -30.07 -41.38
N ASP A 573 10.72 -30.40 -41.71
CA ASP A 573 11.72 -30.85 -40.72
C ASP A 573 12.13 -29.71 -39.77
N GLU A 574 12.15 -28.46 -40.26
CA GLU A 574 12.37 -27.26 -39.45
C GLU A 574 11.03 -26.71 -38.95
N LYS A 575 10.86 -26.73 -37.62
CA LYS A 575 9.66 -26.24 -36.96
C LYS A 575 9.75 -24.74 -36.70
N GLN A 576 8.78 -23.99 -37.20
CA GLN A 576 8.61 -22.59 -36.85
C GLN A 576 7.84 -22.44 -35.53
N PRO A 577 8.21 -21.47 -34.67
CA PRO A 577 7.50 -21.30 -33.42
C PRO A 577 6.13 -20.64 -33.63
N GLU A 578 5.17 -21.02 -32.79
CA GLU A 578 3.86 -20.37 -32.73
C GLU A 578 3.95 -19.00 -32.05
N LEU A 579 3.02 -18.09 -32.37
CA LEU A 579 2.93 -16.80 -31.67
C LEU A 579 2.22 -16.98 -30.31
N PRO A 580 2.83 -16.56 -29.19
CA PRO A 580 2.17 -16.56 -27.89
C PRO A 580 1.12 -15.45 -27.81
N TYR A 581 0.08 -15.66 -27.00
CA TYR A 581 -0.75 -14.55 -26.54
C TYR A 581 0.08 -13.64 -25.63
N ILE A 582 -0.16 -12.33 -25.66
CA ILE A 582 0.50 -11.38 -24.76
C ILE A 582 -0.56 -10.78 -23.84
N VAL A 583 -0.34 -10.83 -22.52
CA VAL A 583 -1.16 -10.13 -21.54
C VAL A 583 -0.33 -9.03 -20.89
N VAL A 584 -0.73 -7.78 -21.14
CA VAL A 584 -0.13 -6.59 -20.54
C VAL A 584 -0.95 -6.19 -19.33
N ILE A 585 -0.32 -6.07 -18.16
CA ILE A 585 -0.98 -5.72 -16.90
C ILE A 585 -0.34 -4.45 -16.33
N VAL A 586 -1.17 -3.42 -16.15
CA VAL A 586 -0.80 -2.17 -15.50
C VAL A 586 -1.48 -2.13 -14.13
N ASP A 587 -0.73 -2.22 -13.03
CA ASP A 587 -1.35 -2.24 -11.69
C ASP A 587 -1.96 -0.88 -11.31
N GLU A 588 -1.27 0.22 -11.57
CA GLU A 588 -1.75 1.57 -11.24
C GLU A 588 -1.58 2.52 -12.42
N LEU A 589 -2.63 2.63 -13.23
CA LEU A 589 -2.69 3.55 -14.36
C LEU A 589 -2.50 5.00 -13.93
N ALA A 590 -3.04 5.40 -12.78
CA ALA A 590 -3.02 6.79 -12.34
C ALA A 590 -1.59 7.34 -12.22
N ASP A 591 -0.64 6.52 -11.77
CA ASP A 591 0.75 6.93 -11.62
C ASP A 591 1.43 7.13 -12.98
N LEU A 592 1.03 6.36 -14.00
CA LEU A 592 1.47 6.57 -15.38
C LEU A 592 0.86 7.85 -15.98
N MET A 593 -0.44 8.06 -15.76
CA MET A 593 -1.17 9.23 -16.30
C MET A 593 -0.66 10.56 -15.74
N MET A 594 -0.18 10.56 -14.49
CA MET A 594 0.41 11.74 -13.85
C MET A 594 1.76 12.16 -14.44
N VAL A 595 2.50 11.23 -15.06
CA VAL A 595 3.87 11.46 -15.54
C VAL A 595 3.92 11.54 -17.07
N ALA A 596 3.28 10.61 -17.77
CA ALA A 596 3.33 10.43 -19.22
C ALA A 596 1.93 10.15 -19.80
N GLY A 597 0.91 10.88 -19.33
CA GLY A 597 -0.49 10.55 -19.63
C GLY A 597 -0.85 10.59 -21.11
N LYS A 598 -0.25 11.48 -21.90
CA LYS A 598 -0.55 11.57 -23.34
C LYS A 598 0.00 10.36 -24.11
N GLU A 599 1.24 9.97 -23.85
CA GLU A 599 1.84 8.79 -24.49
C GLU A 599 1.10 7.52 -24.08
N VAL A 600 0.83 7.37 -22.78
CA VAL A 600 0.12 6.20 -22.23
C VAL A 600 -1.29 6.08 -22.79
N GLU A 601 -2.07 7.17 -22.84
CA GLU A 601 -3.42 7.16 -23.39
C GLU A 601 -3.44 6.81 -24.88
N ASN A 602 -2.49 7.33 -25.67
CA ASN A 602 -2.37 7.01 -27.09
C ASN A 602 -2.04 5.52 -27.31
N ALA A 603 -1.09 4.97 -26.55
CA ALA A 603 -0.74 3.55 -26.66
C ALA A 603 -1.91 2.65 -26.24
N ILE A 604 -2.58 2.97 -25.13
CA ILE A 604 -3.79 2.25 -24.69
C ILE A 604 -4.87 2.32 -25.78
N GLN A 605 -5.11 3.48 -26.38
CA GLN A 605 -6.10 3.63 -27.45
C GLN A 605 -5.77 2.72 -28.64
N ARG A 606 -4.52 2.72 -29.12
CA ARG A 606 -4.09 1.88 -30.25
C ARG A 606 -4.25 0.39 -29.95
N ILE A 607 -3.76 -0.05 -28.79
CA ILE A 607 -3.88 -1.43 -28.34
C ILE A 607 -5.36 -1.81 -28.28
N THR A 608 -6.18 -1.03 -27.57
CA THR A 608 -7.58 -1.39 -27.31
C THR A 608 -8.46 -1.47 -28.56
N GLN A 609 -8.07 -0.80 -29.64
CA GLN A 609 -8.81 -0.80 -30.90
C GLN A 609 -8.47 -1.98 -31.82
N MET A 610 -7.22 -2.47 -31.80
CA MET A 610 -6.71 -3.40 -32.82
C MET A 610 -6.12 -4.69 -32.24
N ALA A 611 -5.73 -4.72 -30.96
CA ALA A 611 -4.95 -5.84 -30.41
C ALA A 611 -5.69 -7.19 -30.33
N ARG A 612 -7.03 -7.20 -30.34
CA ARG A 612 -7.84 -8.43 -30.19
C ARG A 612 -7.45 -9.53 -31.18
N ALA A 613 -7.29 -9.19 -32.46
CA ALA A 613 -6.95 -10.19 -33.48
C ALA A 613 -5.47 -10.60 -33.42
N ALA A 614 -4.60 -9.69 -32.97
CA ALA A 614 -3.18 -9.93 -32.71
C ALA A 614 -2.90 -10.81 -31.48
N GLY A 615 -3.92 -11.12 -30.67
CA GLY A 615 -3.76 -11.92 -29.46
C GLY A 615 -3.05 -11.16 -28.33
N ILE A 616 -3.18 -9.84 -28.31
CA ILE A 616 -2.64 -8.97 -27.26
C ILE A 616 -3.82 -8.47 -26.41
N HIS A 617 -3.70 -8.64 -25.10
CA HIS A 617 -4.74 -8.35 -24.13
C HIS A 617 -4.22 -7.35 -23.09
N LEU A 618 -5.04 -6.37 -22.73
CA LEU A 618 -4.64 -5.30 -21.82
C LEU A 618 -5.53 -5.31 -20.58
N ILE A 619 -4.91 -5.43 -19.41
CA ILE A 619 -5.56 -5.27 -18.12
C ILE A 619 -5.02 -4.00 -17.49
N VAL A 620 -5.90 -3.02 -17.33
CA VAL A 620 -5.55 -1.75 -16.71
C VAL A 620 -6.22 -1.66 -15.37
N ALA A 621 -5.43 -1.44 -14.32
CA ALA A 621 -5.94 -1.31 -12.98
C ALA A 621 -5.66 0.07 -12.39
N THR A 622 -6.53 0.54 -11.49
CA THR A 622 -6.28 1.78 -10.74
C THR A 622 -6.99 1.80 -9.40
N GLN A 623 -6.36 2.45 -8.42
CA GLN A 623 -7.00 2.76 -7.14
C GLN A 623 -7.66 4.14 -7.12
N ARG A 624 -7.49 4.94 -8.18
CA ARG A 624 -8.00 6.31 -8.31
C ARG A 624 -9.02 6.38 -9.45
N PRO A 625 -10.28 5.98 -9.22
CA PRO A 625 -11.32 5.99 -10.24
C PRO A 625 -11.86 7.41 -10.53
N SER A 626 -10.97 8.34 -10.88
CA SER A 626 -11.32 9.70 -11.30
C SER A 626 -11.44 9.81 -12.82
N VAL A 627 -12.16 10.84 -13.28
CA VAL A 627 -12.35 11.10 -14.73
C VAL A 627 -11.03 11.42 -15.43
N ASP A 628 -10.07 12.00 -14.72
CA ASP A 628 -8.75 12.34 -15.25
C ASP A 628 -7.86 11.11 -15.48
N VAL A 629 -8.12 10.02 -14.75
CA VAL A 629 -7.40 8.74 -14.91
C VAL A 629 -8.16 7.83 -15.87
N ILE A 630 -9.47 7.69 -15.67
CA ILE A 630 -10.34 6.85 -16.49
C ILE A 630 -11.09 7.75 -17.48
N THR A 631 -10.36 8.19 -18.50
CA THR A 631 -10.84 9.13 -19.50
C THR A 631 -11.96 8.54 -20.36
N GLY A 632 -12.64 9.39 -21.15
CA GLY A 632 -13.64 8.92 -22.11
C GLY A 632 -13.08 7.94 -23.14
N ILE A 633 -11.83 8.13 -23.58
CA ILE A 633 -11.17 7.26 -24.56
C ILE A 633 -10.97 5.86 -23.96
N ILE A 634 -10.46 5.77 -22.73
CA ILE A 634 -10.27 4.49 -22.04
C ILE A 634 -11.60 3.78 -21.85
N LYS A 635 -12.64 4.48 -21.39
CA LYS A 635 -13.96 3.88 -21.18
C LYS A 635 -14.58 3.36 -22.47
N ASN A 636 -14.44 4.09 -23.57
CA ASN A 636 -15.07 3.73 -24.83
C ASN A 636 -14.42 2.52 -25.50
N ASN A 637 -13.12 2.29 -25.28
CA ASN A 637 -12.40 1.17 -25.90
C ASN A 637 -12.21 -0.05 -24.98
N ILE A 638 -12.46 0.07 -23.67
CA ILE A 638 -12.41 -1.05 -22.72
C ILE A 638 -13.83 -1.35 -22.20
N PRO A 639 -14.57 -2.26 -22.85
CA PRO A 639 -15.97 -2.55 -22.51
C PRO A 639 -16.11 -3.40 -21.24
N SER A 640 -15.19 -4.34 -21.01
CA SER A 640 -15.21 -5.24 -19.84
C SER A 640 -14.63 -4.54 -18.62
N ARG A 641 -15.35 -4.58 -17.50
CA ARG A 641 -14.99 -3.81 -16.30
C ARG A 641 -15.24 -4.58 -15.01
N ILE A 642 -14.35 -4.39 -14.04
CA ILE A 642 -14.49 -4.85 -12.67
C ILE A 642 -14.40 -3.64 -11.75
N ALA A 643 -15.46 -3.38 -10.99
CA ALA A 643 -15.49 -2.38 -9.94
C ALA A 643 -15.51 -3.06 -8.57
N PHE A 644 -14.43 -2.92 -7.81
CA PHE A 644 -14.42 -3.20 -6.38
C PHE A 644 -15.04 -2.05 -5.59
N ALA A 645 -15.16 -2.23 -4.26
CA ALA A 645 -15.68 -1.21 -3.38
C ALA A 645 -14.98 0.15 -3.55
N VAL A 646 -15.79 1.19 -3.76
CA VAL A 646 -15.36 2.59 -3.90
C VAL A 646 -16.02 3.48 -2.86
N SER A 647 -15.49 4.70 -2.70
CA SER A 647 -15.93 5.63 -1.65
C SER A 647 -17.21 6.39 -2.00
N SER A 648 -17.54 6.52 -3.29
CA SER A 648 -18.64 7.36 -3.74
C SER A 648 -19.36 6.82 -4.98
N GLN A 649 -20.61 7.23 -5.15
CA GLN A 649 -21.39 6.89 -6.34
C GLN A 649 -20.80 7.53 -7.62
N THR A 650 -20.12 8.67 -7.51
CA THR A 650 -19.40 9.28 -8.63
C THR A 650 -18.27 8.38 -9.11
N ASP A 651 -17.51 7.79 -8.19
CA ASP A 651 -16.44 6.84 -8.54
C ASP A 651 -17.02 5.59 -9.21
N SER A 652 -18.15 5.07 -8.69
CA SER A 652 -18.86 3.94 -9.31
C SER A 652 -19.25 4.25 -10.75
N ARG A 653 -19.83 5.43 -11.00
CA ARG A 653 -20.20 5.86 -12.37
C ARG A 653 -18.99 6.05 -13.27
N THR A 654 -17.86 6.48 -12.73
CA THR A 654 -16.62 6.61 -13.51
C THR A 654 -16.15 5.24 -14.02
N ILE A 655 -16.28 4.18 -13.21
CA ILE A 655 -15.84 2.83 -13.59
C ILE A 655 -16.88 2.15 -14.48
N ILE A 656 -18.10 1.93 -13.98
CA ILE A 656 -19.11 1.08 -14.62
C ILE A 656 -20.28 1.86 -15.26
N GLY A 657 -20.23 3.19 -15.27
CA GLY A 657 -21.28 4.04 -15.84
C GLY A 657 -22.51 4.25 -14.94
N THR A 658 -22.72 3.36 -13.96
CA THR A 658 -23.84 3.42 -13.01
C THR A 658 -23.37 3.45 -11.55
N GLY A 659 -24.27 3.80 -10.63
CA GLY A 659 -24.04 3.59 -9.20
C GLY A 659 -24.15 2.11 -8.82
N GLY A 660 -23.56 1.73 -7.69
CA GLY A 660 -23.64 0.38 -7.13
C GLY A 660 -22.36 -0.06 -6.44
N ALA A 661 -21.18 0.32 -6.94
CA ALA A 661 -19.91 -0.10 -6.40
C ALA A 661 -19.60 0.53 -5.02
N GLU A 662 -20.22 1.68 -4.71
CA GLU A 662 -20.14 2.33 -3.39
C GLU A 662 -20.83 1.52 -2.28
N LYS A 663 -21.68 0.56 -2.66
CA LYS A 663 -22.45 -0.30 -1.75
C LYS A 663 -21.80 -1.66 -1.50
N LEU A 664 -20.65 -1.91 -2.12
CA LEU A 664 -19.90 -3.14 -1.95
C LEU A 664 -19.25 -3.19 -0.56
N LEU A 665 -19.04 -4.41 -0.07
CA LEU A 665 -18.56 -4.67 1.28
C LEU A 665 -17.04 -4.56 1.42
N GLY A 666 -16.32 -4.49 0.29
CA GLY A 666 -14.87 -4.60 0.23
C GLY A 666 -14.40 -6.06 0.38
N LYS A 667 -13.11 -6.27 0.64
CA LYS A 667 -12.52 -7.61 0.83
C LYS A 667 -12.85 -8.60 -0.31
N GLY A 668 -12.74 -8.16 -1.55
CA GLY A 668 -12.98 -8.98 -2.73
C GLY A 668 -14.39 -8.88 -3.33
N ASP A 669 -15.36 -8.26 -2.63
CA ASP A 669 -16.69 -8.02 -3.20
C ASP A 669 -16.61 -7.02 -4.36
N MET A 670 -17.11 -7.42 -5.53
CA MET A 670 -16.99 -6.68 -6.79
C MET A 670 -18.22 -6.77 -7.68
N LEU A 671 -18.34 -5.81 -8.59
CA LEU A 671 -19.28 -5.82 -9.71
C LEU A 671 -18.50 -6.01 -11.00
N TYR A 672 -18.89 -7.04 -11.75
CA TYR A 672 -18.33 -7.37 -13.04
C TYR A 672 -19.32 -7.02 -14.15
N VAL A 673 -18.83 -6.38 -15.21
CA VAL A 673 -19.56 -6.05 -16.42
C VAL A 673 -18.81 -6.68 -17.58
N GLY A 674 -19.42 -7.67 -18.22
CA GLY A 674 -18.85 -8.35 -19.39
C GLY A 674 -18.96 -7.53 -20.67
N ASN A 675 -18.29 -8.01 -21.72
CA ASN A 675 -18.30 -7.36 -23.02
C ASN A 675 -19.68 -7.49 -23.70
N GLY A 676 -20.41 -6.38 -23.82
CA GLY A 676 -21.76 -6.37 -24.41
C GLY A 676 -22.88 -6.63 -23.41
N ASP A 677 -22.55 -6.88 -22.14
CA ASP A 677 -23.56 -7.06 -21.09
C ASP A 677 -24.17 -5.73 -20.68
N SER A 678 -25.50 -5.68 -20.61
CA SER A 678 -26.23 -4.52 -20.08
C SER A 678 -26.36 -4.53 -18.56
N SER A 679 -26.15 -5.68 -17.93
CA SER A 679 -26.30 -5.89 -16.49
C SER A 679 -24.96 -6.21 -15.83
N GLN A 680 -24.80 -5.71 -14.61
CA GLN A 680 -23.66 -6.01 -13.75
C GLN A 680 -23.93 -7.28 -12.94
N THR A 681 -22.95 -8.17 -12.88
CA THR A 681 -22.97 -9.38 -12.04
C THR A 681 -22.15 -9.12 -10.80
N ARG A 682 -22.73 -9.36 -9.61
CA ARG A 682 -22.00 -9.25 -8.35
C ARG A 682 -21.23 -10.54 -8.07
N ILE A 683 -19.95 -10.41 -7.77
CA ILE A 683 -19.03 -11.53 -7.55
C ILE A 683 -18.28 -11.31 -6.25
N GLN A 684 -18.20 -12.32 -5.41
CA GLN A 684 -17.23 -12.39 -4.32
C GLN A 684 -15.91 -12.92 -4.88
N GLY A 685 -14.92 -12.03 -4.98
CA GLY A 685 -13.61 -12.32 -5.54
C GLY A 685 -12.90 -13.47 -4.83
N ALA A 686 -12.21 -14.27 -5.63
CA ALA A 686 -11.34 -15.32 -5.15
C ALA A 686 -10.19 -14.72 -4.32
N PHE A 687 -9.95 -15.28 -3.15
CA PHE A 687 -8.84 -14.96 -2.29
C PHE A 687 -7.65 -15.86 -2.61
N LEU A 688 -6.49 -15.23 -2.68
CA LEU A 688 -5.20 -15.85 -2.85
C LEU A 688 -4.23 -15.19 -1.86
N SER A 689 -3.51 -15.99 -1.09
CA SER A 689 -2.49 -15.47 -0.17
C SER A 689 -1.15 -15.25 -0.87
N ASP A 690 -0.33 -14.33 -0.34
CA ASP A 690 1.00 -14.05 -0.88
C ASP A 690 1.91 -15.28 -0.88
N GLN A 691 1.74 -16.17 0.11
CA GLN A 691 2.48 -17.44 0.16
C GLN A 691 2.12 -18.35 -1.01
N GLU A 692 0.84 -18.47 -1.36
CA GLU A 692 0.40 -19.27 -2.51
C GLU A 692 0.93 -18.70 -3.82
N VAL A 693 0.99 -17.36 -3.94
CA VAL A 693 1.62 -16.69 -5.10
C VAL A 693 3.09 -17.10 -5.19
N GLN A 694 3.83 -16.98 -4.09
CA GLN A 694 5.26 -17.31 -4.04
C GLN A 694 5.51 -18.79 -4.37
N ASP A 695 4.69 -19.70 -3.85
CA ASP A 695 4.82 -21.15 -4.08
C ASP A 695 4.65 -21.48 -5.58
N VAL A 696 3.67 -20.84 -6.24
CA VAL A 696 3.48 -20.99 -7.69
C VAL A 696 4.64 -20.37 -8.47
N VAL A 697 5.09 -19.17 -8.11
CA VAL A 697 6.23 -18.50 -8.77
C VAL A 697 7.49 -19.35 -8.66
N ASN A 698 7.83 -19.84 -7.46
CA ASN A 698 9.01 -20.67 -7.23
C ASN A 698 8.97 -21.94 -8.09
N TYR A 699 7.83 -22.63 -8.12
CA TYR A 699 7.66 -23.83 -8.94
C TYR A 699 7.88 -23.58 -10.44
N VAL A 700 7.49 -22.41 -10.92
CA VAL A 700 7.65 -22.02 -12.32
C VAL A 700 9.11 -21.62 -12.63
N VAL A 701 9.76 -20.86 -11.74
CA VAL A 701 11.14 -20.39 -11.90
C VAL A 701 12.15 -21.53 -11.79
N GLU A 702 11.90 -22.50 -10.91
CA GLU A 702 12.74 -23.71 -10.78
C GLU A 702 12.79 -24.54 -12.07
N GLN A 703 11.74 -24.49 -12.89
CA GLN A 703 11.68 -25.24 -14.15
C GLN A 703 12.38 -24.53 -15.31
N GLN A 704 12.27 -23.20 -15.40
CA GLN A 704 12.83 -22.43 -16.51
C GLN A 704 13.09 -20.98 -16.06
N GLN A 705 14.27 -20.47 -16.39
CA GLN A 705 14.64 -19.07 -16.17
C GLN A 705 14.00 -18.15 -17.22
N ALA A 706 13.78 -16.90 -16.84
CA ALA A 706 13.27 -15.89 -17.76
C ALA A 706 14.24 -15.63 -18.92
N ASN A 707 13.71 -15.73 -20.14
CA ASN A 707 14.37 -15.24 -21.35
C ASN A 707 13.74 -13.90 -21.74
N TYR A 708 14.38 -12.80 -21.33
CA TYR A 708 13.89 -11.46 -21.61
C TYR A 708 14.17 -11.05 -23.05
N VAL A 709 13.16 -10.51 -23.72
CA VAL A 709 13.26 -10.02 -25.10
C VAL A 709 13.87 -8.63 -25.08
N LYS A 710 15.19 -8.53 -25.33
CA LYS A 710 15.96 -7.27 -25.27
C LYS A 710 15.32 -6.13 -26.08
N GLU A 711 14.76 -6.41 -27.25
CA GLU A 711 14.14 -5.39 -28.11
C GLU A 711 12.88 -4.76 -27.53
N MET A 712 12.20 -5.48 -26.64
CA MET A 712 11.03 -5.02 -25.88
C MET A 712 11.44 -4.23 -24.64
N GLU A 713 12.72 -4.24 -24.26
CA GLU A 713 13.19 -3.40 -23.17
C GLU A 713 13.04 -1.92 -23.55
N PRO A 714 12.50 -1.11 -22.64
CA PRO A 714 12.46 0.34 -22.83
C PRO A 714 13.88 0.83 -23.02
N ASP A 715 14.10 1.56 -24.11
CA ASP A 715 15.40 2.17 -24.39
C ASP A 715 15.85 2.96 -23.15
N ALA A 716 17.15 2.94 -22.85
CA ALA A 716 17.70 3.78 -21.80
C ALA A 716 17.17 5.20 -22.04
N PRO A 717 16.73 5.93 -21.00
CA PRO A 717 16.20 7.27 -21.18
C PRO A 717 17.28 8.08 -21.90
N VAL A 718 17.07 8.29 -23.20
CA VAL A 718 17.72 9.36 -23.91
C VAL A 718 17.09 10.58 -23.27
N ASP A 719 17.79 11.12 -22.27
CA ASP A 719 17.52 12.47 -21.82
C ASP A 719 17.54 13.31 -23.08
N LYS A 720 16.35 13.63 -23.62
CA LYS A 720 16.15 14.58 -24.71
C LYS A 720 16.45 16.00 -24.24
N SER A 721 17.48 16.16 -23.40
CA SER A 721 18.24 17.37 -23.22
C SER A 721 19.52 17.26 -24.05
N GLU A 722 19.39 17.07 -25.37
CA GLU A 722 20.39 17.63 -26.28
C GLU A 722 20.26 19.15 -26.20
N MET A 723 20.82 19.75 -25.15
CA MET A 723 21.23 21.15 -25.24
C MET A 723 22.48 21.14 -26.13
N LYS A 724 22.30 21.48 -27.41
CA LYS A 724 23.42 21.88 -28.25
C LYS A 724 24.20 22.96 -27.50
N SER A 725 25.47 22.69 -27.19
CA SER A 725 26.34 23.73 -26.64
C SER A 725 26.39 24.88 -27.66
N GLU A 726 26.28 26.11 -27.19
CA GLU A 726 26.37 27.31 -28.05
C GLU A 726 27.82 27.58 -28.53
N ASP A 727 28.80 26.84 -28.00
CA ASP A 727 30.21 27.03 -28.33
C ASP A 727 30.59 26.28 -29.62
N ALA A 728 31.06 27.02 -30.62
CA ALA A 728 31.45 26.49 -31.93
C ALA A 728 32.56 25.42 -31.89
N LEU A 729 33.33 25.33 -30.80
CA LEU A 729 34.38 24.31 -30.62
C LEU A 729 33.90 23.04 -29.90
N TYR A 730 32.60 22.95 -29.57
CA TYR A 730 32.07 21.84 -28.79
C TYR A 730 32.25 20.49 -29.48
N ASP A 731 31.90 20.39 -30.77
CA ASP A 731 31.96 19.13 -31.52
C ASP A 731 33.41 18.63 -31.66
N GLU A 732 34.37 19.54 -31.88
CA GLU A 732 35.78 19.21 -31.93
C GLU A 732 36.33 18.80 -30.56
N ALA A 733 35.90 19.49 -29.49
CA ALA A 733 36.28 19.16 -28.12
C ALA A 733 35.70 17.82 -27.66
N TYR A 734 34.48 17.49 -28.08
CA TYR A 734 33.82 16.20 -27.88
C TYR A 734 34.65 15.07 -28.48
N LEU A 735 34.90 15.12 -29.79
CA LEU A 735 35.69 14.12 -30.51
C LEU A 735 37.06 13.91 -29.86
N PHE A 736 37.75 15.00 -29.55
CA PHE A 736 39.07 14.95 -28.95
C PHE A 736 39.09 14.35 -27.53
N VAL A 737 38.07 14.63 -26.70
CA VAL A 737 37.96 14.06 -25.36
C VAL A 737 37.66 12.57 -25.41
N VAL A 738 36.80 12.14 -26.35
CA VAL A 738 36.48 10.74 -26.58
C VAL A 738 37.70 9.97 -27.12
N GLU A 739 38.47 10.54 -28.05
CA GLU A 739 39.71 9.92 -28.55
C GLU A 739 40.79 9.79 -27.48
N GLN A 740 40.99 10.83 -26.65
CA GLN A 740 42.05 10.84 -25.65
C GLN A 740 41.69 10.11 -24.36
N GLN A 741 40.41 9.73 -24.18
CA GLN A 741 39.85 9.07 -23.00
C GLN A 741 40.20 9.78 -21.68
N LYS A 742 40.48 11.10 -21.75
CA LYS A 742 40.88 11.95 -20.63
C LYS A 742 40.38 13.37 -20.84
N ALA A 743 39.62 13.89 -19.88
CA ALA A 743 39.10 15.25 -19.94
C ALA A 743 39.66 16.13 -18.82
N SER A 744 40.30 17.25 -19.15
CA SER A 744 40.61 18.29 -18.18
C SER A 744 40.59 19.68 -18.81
N THR A 745 40.30 20.70 -18.00
CA THR A 745 40.28 22.10 -18.44
C THR A 745 41.62 22.50 -19.06
N SER A 746 42.74 22.15 -18.42
CA SER A 746 44.09 22.44 -18.93
C SER A 746 44.42 21.73 -20.24
N LEU A 747 43.87 20.54 -20.46
CA LEU A 747 44.07 19.74 -21.67
C LEU A 747 43.34 20.40 -22.86
N LEU A 748 42.10 20.82 -22.68
CA LEU A 748 41.35 21.60 -23.69
C LEU A 748 41.98 22.98 -23.96
N GLN A 749 42.49 23.67 -22.94
CA GLN A 749 43.20 24.95 -23.13
C GLN A 749 44.42 24.81 -24.04
N ARG A 750 45.19 23.74 -23.89
CA ARG A 750 46.42 23.51 -24.67
C ARG A 750 46.11 23.09 -26.11
N GLN A 751 45.12 22.20 -26.29
CA GLN A 751 44.77 21.69 -27.61
C GLN A 751 44.10 22.76 -28.48
N PHE A 752 43.07 23.42 -27.94
CA PHE A 752 42.26 24.38 -28.70
C PHE A 752 42.74 25.83 -28.56
N ARG A 753 43.83 26.06 -27.82
CA ARG A 753 44.42 27.40 -27.57
C ARG A 753 43.40 28.41 -27.04
N ILE A 754 42.50 27.95 -26.17
CA ILE A 754 41.42 28.74 -25.57
C ILE A 754 41.73 29.15 -24.12
N GLY A 755 41.12 30.25 -23.67
CA GLY A 755 41.24 30.72 -22.28
C GLY A 755 40.52 29.82 -21.26
N TYR A 756 40.92 29.92 -19.99
CA TYR A 756 40.41 29.05 -18.90
C TYR A 756 38.89 29.04 -18.79
N ASN A 757 38.25 30.21 -18.87
CA ASN A 757 36.80 30.32 -18.73
C ASN A 757 36.03 29.60 -19.85
N ARG A 758 36.57 29.61 -21.07
CA ARG A 758 35.95 28.93 -22.21
C ARG A 758 36.16 27.41 -22.11
N ALA A 759 37.36 26.97 -21.73
CA ALA A 759 37.63 25.57 -21.48
C ALA A 759 36.82 24.99 -20.31
N SER A 760 36.58 25.77 -19.26
CA SER A 760 35.71 25.36 -18.15
C SER A 760 34.26 25.19 -18.60
N ARG A 761 33.73 26.12 -19.40
CA ARG A 761 32.38 26.01 -19.96
C ARG A 761 32.22 24.79 -20.85
N LEU A 762 33.19 24.52 -21.74
CA LEU A 762 33.19 23.30 -22.56
C LEU A 762 33.22 22.03 -21.69
N MET A 763 33.98 22.01 -20.58
CA MET A 763 33.97 20.88 -19.64
C MET A 763 32.62 20.73 -18.92
N ASP A 764 31.97 21.83 -18.56
CA ASP A 764 30.66 21.83 -17.91
C ASP A 764 29.57 21.37 -18.90
N ASP A 765 29.67 21.74 -20.18
CA ASP A 765 28.76 21.31 -21.23
C ASP A 765 28.97 19.84 -21.61
N LEU A 766 30.23 19.35 -21.63
CA LEU A 766 30.54 17.92 -21.80
C LEU A 766 30.04 17.09 -20.61
N GLU A 767 30.11 17.61 -19.38
CA GLU A 767 29.54 16.96 -18.19
C GLU A 767 28.01 16.95 -18.22
N ARG A 768 27.39 18.08 -18.61
CA ARG A 768 25.94 18.21 -18.74
C ARG A 768 25.37 17.26 -19.78
N ASN A 769 26.10 17.06 -20.89
CA ASN A 769 25.73 16.13 -21.96
C ASN A 769 26.21 14.69 -21.70
N GLN A 770 26.59 14.37 -20.45
CA GLN A 770 27.00 13.04 -20.00
C GLN A 770 28.18 12.40 -20.77
N VAL A 771 29.00 13.22 -21.43
CA VAL A 771 30.22 12.78 -22.13
C VAL A 771 31.34 12.46 -21.14
N ILE A 772 31.37 13.21 -20.03
CA ILE A 772 32.36 13.07 -18.96
C ILE A 772 31.69 13.05 -17.59
N GLY A 773 32.28 12.32 -16.65
CA GLY A 773 31.80 12.21 -15.28
C GLY A 773 32.08 13.45 -14.42
N PRO A 774 31.50 13.51 -13.21
CA PRO A 774 31.57 14.68 -12.35
C PRO A 774 32.99 14.96 -11.83
N GLN A 775 33.25 16.22 -11.46
CA GLN A 775 34.57 16.66 -11.03
C GLN A 775 35.04 15.96 -9.74
N LYS A 776 36.09 15.13 -9.87
CA LYS A 776 36.77 14.47 -8.73
C LYS A 776 38.14 15.11 -8.45
N GLY A 777 38.12 16.29 -7.82
CA GLY A 777 39.35 17.00 -7.41
C GLY A 777 40.17 17.53 -8.59
N SER A 778 41.51 17.43 -8.49
CA SER A 778 42.46 17.90 -9.51
C SER A 778 42.81 16.86 -10.59
N LYS A 779 42.21 15.66 -10.53
CA LYS A 779 42.45 14.60 -11.51
C LYS A 779 41.63 14.83 -12.78
N PRO A 780 42.09 14.33 -13.95
CA PRO A 780 41.28 14.32 -15.17
C PRO A 780 39.93 13.63 -14.93
N ARG A 781 38.87 14.17 -15.50
CA ARG A 781 37.52 13.59 -15.44
C ARG A 781 37.48 12.34 -16.32
N GLN A 782 36.76 11.33 -15.85
CA GLN A 782 36.54 10.08 -16.57
C GLN A 782 35.60 10.34 -17.74
N VAL A 783 35.92 9.81 -18.91
CA VAL A 783 35.05 9.84 -20.09
C VAL A 783 34.05 8.70 -19.98
N LEU A 784 32.77 8.96 -20.28
CA LEU A 784 31.66 8.01 -20.10
C LEU A 784 31.23 7.36 -21.43
N ILE A 785 31.81 7.78 -22.55
CA ILE A 785 31.49 7.32 -23.91
C ILE A 785 32.73 6.66 -24.52
N ASP A 786 32.56 5.49 -25.11
CA ASP A 786 33.59 4.75 -25.86
C ASP A 786 33.27 4.75 -27.36
N LEU A 787 34.30 4.89 -28.21
CA LEU A 787 34.18 4.93 -29.68
C LEU A 787 33.68 3.63 -30.32
N ASN A 788 33.55 2.55 -29.56
CA ASN A 788 33.21 1.22 -30.09
C ASN A 788 31.71 0.92 -30.10
N ASN A 789 30.83 1.88 -29.81
CA ASN A 789 29.38 1.65 -29.73
C ASN A 789 28.55 2.14 -30.93
N ASP A 790 29.18 2.69 -31.98
CA ASP A 790 28.45 3.20 -33.16
C ASP A 790 28.82 2.56 -34.51
N GLU A 791 29.61 1.49 -34.55
CA GLU A 791 29.79 0.70 -35.78
C GLU A 791 29.84 -0.81 -35.48
N VAL A 792 28.67 -1.46 -35.56
CA VAL A 792 28.27 -2.63 -36.39
C VAL A 792 26.96 -3.16 -35.82
#